data_AF-A0A958WY75-F1
#
_entry.id   AF-A0A958WY75-F1
#
_cell.length_a   1.000
_cell.length_b   1.000
_cell.length_c   1.000
_cell.angle_alpha   90.00
_cell.angle_beta   90.00
_cell.angle_gamma   90.00
#
_symmetry.space_group_name_H-M   'P 1'
#
loop_
_entity.id
_entity.type
_entity.pdbx_description
1 polymer ?
#
loop_
_entity_poly.entity_id
_entity_poly.type
_entity_poly.pdbx_seq_one_letter_code
_entity_poly.pdbx_strand_id
1 'polypeptide(L)'
;MEMTFQTTASPKRKATNGHPFVLACIQARMGSSRLPGKVMKKIMGREVLLYMYDRVAAAQTVDKVMVITSTLPEDDVIANLCMAHHIPCFRGSENDLLDRHYQAAVQEGADFVLKIPSDSPLTDYRIVDKMVSQWLANMHELDFVTNINPGTFPDGLDVEGCSFEALETAWKLADRDYEREHTFPYIWENPRQFAIRNFTNPIPSERNMFMSHRWTLDYEEDFAFITRIFEELQDKPLFSMYDVLDLLQKKPEIAAINAQHAGVNWYRNHESELEKIPRYLYKTTGPLKLQKGLEHLEYAKKIIPLGSHTLSKSTMQWSVGAVPLYLESAKGCEVTDMDGNRYIDYGMALGPFILGYSDDDVNQAVVKQLGKGTMFTLSHPIEAQAAQLIIDHVPCAEMVRFGKNGTDATSTAIKLARAYTNREKVIICGYHGWQDWYVVTTERNAGIPERYADLILSTKYNDLNHLEFLLNKYKGEIACLIMEPVGAIKPENGYLEKVRKLTQEQGILLIFDELFTGFRWSMGGAQEYFNVTPDLACFGKAIANGMPLSCVCGKREYMDQFDRVFYSGTYLAETLSLAASIATIEKLQSHHVHEHIRQLGQYLMDKFSGLVEKHGLREEVSIIGYPFKSVVNLADGKDFTSSELKTWFQQECAKRGVLFIGYHLISLAHTKEHVDFTLDVYDEIMGNLTVHLSQGKNIRELLAGTVITPVFKNVGDRSSYKD
;
A
#
# COMPACT_ATOMS: atom_id res chain seq x y z
N MET A 1 2.75 59.64 -15.55
CA MET A 1 3.70 59.87 -14.44
C MET A 1 3.76 58.56 -13.69
N GLU A 2 4.70 57.71 -14.07
CA GLU A 2 4.92 56.39 -13.47
C GLU A 2 5.49 56.58 -12.05
N MET A 3 4.99 55.83 -11.08
CA MET A 3 5.68 55.60 -9.82
C MET A 3 5.96 54.10 -9.72
N THR A 4 7.24 53.80 -9.89
CA THR A 4 7.91 52.51 -9.76
C THR A 4 7.84 52.01 -8.32
N PHE A 5 7.27 50.84 -8.10
CA PHE A 5 7.49 50.06 -6.87
C PHE A 5 8.82 49.31 -7.01
N GLN A 6 9.84 49.78 -6.30
CA GLN A 6 11.08 49.03 -6.12
C GLN A 6 10.82 47.82 -5.22
N THR A 7 11.10 46.64 -5.76
CA THR A 7 11.25 45.39 -5.03
C THR A 7 12.49 45.47 -4.14
N THR A 8 12.32 45.67 -2.84
CA THR A 8 13.39 45.46 -1.87
C THR A 8 13.62 43.95 -1.73
N ALA A 9 14.69 43.47 -2.35
CA ALA A 9 15.19 42.12 -2.17
C ALA A 9 15.39 41.81 -0.68
N SER A 10 14.93 40.63 -0.26
CA SER A 10 15.27 40.01 1.02
C SER A 10 16.79 40.05 1.25
N PRO A 11 17.28 40.35 2.46
CA PRO A 11 18.70 40.37 2.74
C PRO A 11 19.26 38.95 2.53
N LYS A 12 20.11 38.81 1.51
CA LYS A 12 20.89 37.58 1.26
C LYS A 12 21.62 37.17 2.55
N ARG A 13 21.24 36.01 3.10
CA ARG A 13 21.83 35.39 4.29
C ARG A 13 23.34 35.22 4.10
N LYS A 14 24.13 35.61 5.11
CA LYS A 14 25.53 35.22 5.24
C LYS A 14 25.56 33.74 5.63
N ALA A 15 25.73 32.86 4.67
CA ALA A 15 26.13 31.49 4.93
C ALA A 15 27.49 31.51 5.65
N THR A 16 27.50 31.13 6.93
CA THR A 16 28.73 30.82 7.64
C THR A 16 29.00 29.32 7.46
N ASN A 17 30.05 28.99 6.69
CA ASN A 17 30.64 27.65 6.57
C ASN A 17 29.82 26.49 5.96
N GLY A 18 28.78 26.75 5.17
CA GLY A 18 28.17 25.72 4.31
C GLY A 18 27.43 24.58 5.04
N HIS A 19 27.19 24.70 6.35
CA HIS A 19 26.35 23.80 7.13
C HIS A 19 25.05 24.55 7.51
N PRO A 20 23.85 23.94 7.37
CA PRO A 20 22.59 24.55 7.81
C PRO A 20 22.59 24.81 9.32
N PHE A 21 22.08 25.96 9.75
CA PHE A 21 21.96 26.30 11.18
C PHE A 21 20.69 25.70 11.79
N VAL A 22 20.86 24.86 12.82
CA VAL A 22 19.80 24.15 13.52
C VAL A 22 19.52 24.80 14.88
N LEU A 23 18.31 25.36 15.02
CA LEU A 23 17.82 25.95 16.27
C LEU A 23 16.84 24.99 16.95
N ALA A 24 17.09 24.65 18.22
CA ALA A 24 16.12 23.94 19.05
C ALA A 24 15.42 24.88 20.03
N CYS A 25 14.10 24.95 19.92
CA CYS A 25 13.24 25.75 20.77
C CYS A 25 12.58 24.87 21.84
N ILE A 26 12.95 25.08 23.10
CA ILE A 26 12.27 24.50 24.26
C ILE A 26 11.13 25.43 24.64
N GLN A 27 9.91 24.93 24.56
CA GLN A 27 8.72 25.67 24.92
C GLN A 27 8.58 25.69 26.44
N ALA A 28 8.39 26.86 27.03
CA ALA A 28 8.16 26.99 28.46
C ALA A 28 7.07 28.03 28.73
N ARG A 29 6.23 27.75 29.72
CA ARG A 29 5.26 28.69 30.30
C ARG A 29 4.90 28.23 31.71
N MET A 30 4.48 29.16 32.55
CA MET A 30 3.91 28.88 33.86
C MET A 30 2.47 28.39 33.77
N GLY A 31 1.73 28.86 32.76
CA GLY A 31 0.35 28.45 32.48
C GLY A 31 0.23 26.96 32.13
N SER A 32 -0.52 26.21 32.93
CA SER A 32 -0.85 24.81 32.68
C SER A 32 -2.13 24.44 33.41
N SER A 33 -3.09 23.85 32.69
CA SER A 33 -4.40 23.50 33.26
C SER A 33 -4.36 22.32 34.23
N ARG A 34 -3.38 21.43 34.08
CA ARG A 34 -3.27 20.18 34.85
C ARG A 34 -2.15 20.21 35.91
N LEU A 35 -1.04 20.89 35.61
CA LEU A 35 0.10 21.04 36.51
C LEU A 35 0.73 22.44 36.37
N PRO A 36 0.21 23.46 37.07
CA PRO A 36 0.73 24.83 37.03
C PRO A 36 2.22 24.91 37.39
N GLY A 37 2.98 25.70 36.65
CA GLY A 37 4.40 25.92 36.90
C GLY A 37 5.30 24.68 36.73
N LYS A 38 4.86 23.67 35.96
CA LYS A 38 5.56 22.39 35.81
C LYS A 38 7.04 22.49 35.47
N VAL A 39 7.42 23.43 34.60
CA VAL A 39 8.82 23.64 34.18
C VAL A 39 9.70 24.23 35.30
N MET A 40 9.09 24.87 36.31
CA MET A 40 9.78 25.46 37.47
C MET A 40 9.77 24.57 38.71
N LYS A 41 9.08 23.41 38.68
CA LYS A 41 9.19 22.42 39.75
C LYS A 41 10.63 21.92 39.87
N LYS A 42 11.02 21.46 41.05
CA LYS A 42 12.40 21.09 41.36
C LYS A 42 12.57 19.59 41.55
N ILE A 43 13.46 19.00 40.77
CA ILE A 43 13.94 17.63 40.92
C ILE A 43 15.35 17.71 41.51
N MET A 44 15.53 17.11 42.69
CA MET A 44 16.82 17.13 43.40
C MET A 44 17.36 18.56 43.59
N GLY A 45 16.48 19.53 43.86
CA GLY A 45 16.82 20.94 44.08
C GLY A 45 16.98 21.80 42.82
N ARG A 46 16.92 21.21 41.62
CA ARG A 46 17.10 21.89 40.32
C ARG A 46 15.80 21.93 39.52
N GLU A 47 15.52 23.05 38.86
CA GLU A 47 14.34 23.28 38.04
C GLU A 47 14.28 22.30 36.86
N VAL A 48 13.09 21.74 36.58
CA VAL A 48 12.86 20.81 35.45
C VAL A 48 13.34 21.39 34.12
N LEU A 49 13.09 22.68 33.87
CA LEU A 49 13.53 23.36 32.65
C LEU A 49 15.04 23.25 32.39
N LEU A 50 15.86 23.24 33.45
CA LEU A 50 17.30 23.12 33.30
C LEU A 50 17.74 21.70 32.91
N TYR A 51 17.04 20.67 33.37
CA TYR A 51 17.27 19.30 32.90
C TYR A 51 16.90 19.15 31.42
N MET A 52 15.77 19.75 31.01
CA MET A 52 15.37 19.78 29.61
C MET A 52 16.43 20.46 28.74
N TYR A 53 16.90 21.63 29.17
CA TYR A 53 17.95 22.36 28.47
C TYR A 53 19.21 21.53 28.30
N ASP A 54 19.77 20.98 29.39
CA ASP A 54 21.01 20.19 29.33
C ASP A 54 20.89 18.98 28.41
N ARG A 55 19.73 18.31 28.44
CA ARG A 55 19.49 17.13 27.61
C ARG A 55 19.44 17.52 26.13
N VAL A 56 18.72 18.57 25.76
CA VAL A 56 18.68 19.02 24.35
C VAL A 56 20.04 19.57 23.91
N ALA A 57 20.74 20.31 24.78
CA ALA A 57 22.05 20.90 24.51
C ALA A 57 23.17 19.87 24.36
N ALA A 58 22.95 18.61 24.75
CA ALA A 58 23.88 17.51 24.49
C ALA A 58 23.86 17.02 23.04
N ALA A 59 22.83 17.37 22.26
CA ALA A 59 22.72 17.03 20.85
C ALA A 59 23.85 17.68 20.04
N GLN A 60 24.54 16.87 19.24
CA GLN A 60 25.65 17.33 18.39
C GLN A 60 25.18 17.98 17.09
N THR A 61 23.95 17.70 16.67
CA THR A 61 23.38 18.27 15.44
C THR A 61 22.64 19.59 15.67
N VAL A 62 22.59 20.10 16.90
CA VAL A 62 21.89 21.33 17.27
C VAL A 62 22.92 22.42 17.53
N ASP A 63 22.89 23.49 16.73
CA ASP A 63 23.85 24.60 16.86
C ASP A 63 23.51 25.50 18.05
N LYS A 64 22.22 25.67 18.35
CA LYS A 64 21.75 26.52 19.45
C LYS A 64 20.47 25.98 20.06
N VAL A 65 20.42 25.98 21.39
CA VAL A 65 19.20 25.74 22.16
C VAL A 65 18.70 27.05 22.75
N MET A 66 17.41 27.31 22.58
CA MET A 66 16.74 28.51 23.05
C MET A 66 15.47 28.13 23.81
N VAL A 67 15.22 28.80 24.92
CA VAL A 67 13.91 28.74 25.59
C VAL A 67 13.01 29.80 24.98
N ILE A 68 11.78 29.42 24.64
CA ILE A 68 10.76 30.38 24.21
C ILE A 68 9.62 30.41 25.22
N THR A 69 9.23 31.60 25.68
CA THR A 69 8.21 31.80 26.71
C THR A 69 7.31 33.00 26.37
N SER A 70 6.24 33.26 27.12
CA SER A 70 5.40 34.42 26.84
C SER A 70 5.94 35.72 27.46
N THR A 71 5.38 36.84 27.05
CA THR A 71 5.59 38.16 27.66
C THR A 71 4.71 38.39 28.90
N LEU A 72 3.90 37.42 29.32
CA LEU A 72 3.07 37.55 30.52
C LEU A 72 3.95 37.66 31.77
N PRO A 73 3.57 38.47 32.78
CA PRO A 73 4.37 38.65 34.00
C PRO A 73 4.62 37.35 34.78
N GLU A 74 3.69 36.40 34.74
CA GLU A 74 3.86 35.09 35.38
C GLU A 74 5.04 34.30 34.80
N ASP A 75 5.35 34.49 33.51
CA ASP A 75 6.48 33.84 32.84
C ASP A 75 7.83 34.56 33.07
N ASP A 76 7.86 35.69 33.77
CA ASP A 76 9.11 36.40 34.09
C ASP A 76 10.09 35.50 34.86
N VAL A 77 9.58 34.58 35.68
CA VAL A 77 10.41 33.62 36.42
C VAL A 77 11.20 32.69 35.51
N ILE A 78 10.64 32.33 34.34
CA ILE A 78 11.32 31.51 33.32
C ILE A 78 12.43 32.34 32.66
N ALA A 79 12.11 33.57 32.23
CA ALA A 79 13.09 34.46 31.62
C ALA A 79 14.26 34.79 32.57
N ASN A 80 13.95 35.03 33.85
CA ASN A 80 14.94 35.27 34.90
C ASN A 80 15.83 34.04 35.14
N LEU A 81 15.24 32.83 35.13
CA LEU A 81 16.01 31.59 35.22
C LEU A 81 16.96 31.45 34.02
N CYS A 82 16.46 31.65 32.80
CA CYS A 82 17.28 31.61 31.59
C CYS A 82 18.43 32.61 31.67
N MET A 83 18.17 33.86 32.09
CA MET A 83 19.19 34.88 32.27
C MET A 83 20.25 34.48 33.31
N ALA A 84 19.83 33.96 34.46
CA ALA A 84 20.74 33.50 35.51
C ALA A 84 21.67 32.35 35.06
N HIS A 85 21.20 31.52 34.13
CA HIS A 85 21.93 30.38 33.58
C HIS A 85 22.55 30.64 32.20
N HIS A 86 22.51 31.88 31.69
CA HIS A 86 23.02 32.25 30.36
C HIS A 86 22.38 31.47 29.20
N ILE A 87 21.12 31.06 29.36
CA ILE A 87 20.33 30.36 28.35
C ILE A 87 19.65 31.41 27.45
N PRO A 88 19.80 31.33 26.11
CA PRO A 88 19.07 32.19 25.19
C PRO A 88 17.55 32.08 25.41
N CYS A 89 16.88 33.22 25.52
CA CYS A 89 15.44 33.26 25.76
C CYS A 89 14.76 34.22 24.76
N PHE A 90 13.73 33.73 24.07
CA PHE A 90 12.83 34.57 23.27
C PHE A 90 11.48 34.69 23.97
N ARG A 91 10.88 35.90 23.94
CA ARG A 91 9.57 36.16 24.55
C ARG A 91 8.60 36.71 23.51
N GLY A 92 7.38 36.17 23.46
CA GLY A 92 6.33 36.63 22.55
C GLY A 92 4.92 36.39 23.10
N SER A 93 3.93 36.34 22.20
CA SER A 93 2.53 36.10 22.59
C SER A 93 2.34 34.73 23.23
N GLU A 94 1.52 34.64 24.28
CA GLU A 94 1.12 33.37 24.89
C GLU A 94 0.33 32.49 23.92
N ASN A 95 -0.61 33.11 23.19
CA ASN A 95 -1.56 32.44 22.30
C ASN A 95 -1.03 32.26 20.87
N ASP A 96 0.20 32.70 20.57
CA ASP A 96 0.80 32.56 19.24
C ASP A 96 2.20 31.92 19.36
N LEU A 97 2.18 30.62 19.58
CA LEU A 97 3.38 29.82 19.72
C LEU A 97 4.09 29.62 18.37
N LEU A 98 3.32 29.57 17.27
CA LEU A 98 3.86 29.55 15.92
C LEU A 98 4.69 30.81 15.65
N ASP A 99 4.16 32.01 15.95
CA ASP A 99 4.91 33.26 15.84
C ASP A 99 6.17 33.24 16.71
N ARG A 100 6.10 32.76 17.97
CA ARG A 100 7.29 32.66 18.83
C ARG A 100 8.42 31.83 18.20
N HIS A 101 8.11 30.70 17.56
CA HIS A 101 9.14 29.90 16.86
C HIS A 101 9.66 30.62 15.63
N TYR A 102 8.76 31.22 14.84
CA TYR A 102 9.14 31.95 13.63
C TYR A 102 10.06 33.12 13.93
N GLN A 103 9.70 33.98 14.90
CA GLN A 103 10.52 35.14 15.28
C GLN A 103 11.86 34.71 15.90
N ALA A 104 11.88 33.66 16.71
CA ALA A 104 13.13 33.08 17.24
C ALA A 104 14.04 32.59 16.10
N ALA A 105 13.47 31.90 15.11
CA ALA A 105 14.20 31.42 13.94
C ALA A 105 14.73 32.58 13.07
N VAL A 106 13.95 33.64 12.90
CA VAL A 106 14.38 34.87 12.21
C VAL A 106 15.53 35.55 12.95
N GLN A 107 15.43 35.68 14.27
CA GLN A 107 16.45 36.32 15.12
C GLN A 107 17.82 35.61 15.00
N GLU A 108 17.80 34.27 14.98
CA GLU A 108 19.01 33.46 14.95
C GLU A 108 19.49 33.13 13.53
N GLY A 109 18.66 33.42 12.50
CA GLY A 109 18.97 33.05 11.12
C GLY A 109 18.94 31.55 10.88
N ALA A 110 18.03 30.82 11.54
CA ALA A 110 17.97 29.37 11.46
C ALA A 110 17.53 28.88 10.06
N ASP A 111 18.12 27.77 9.63
CA ASP A 111 17.71 27.02 8.44
C ASP A 111 16.75 25.88 8.80
N PHE A 112 16.85 25.38 10.02
CA PHE A 112 15.98 24.34 10.56
C PHE A 112 15.61 24.61 12.02
N VAL A 113 14.34 24.36 12.38
CA VAL A 113 13.79 24.68 13.70
C VAL A 113 13.17 23.45 14.32
N LEU A 114 13.71 23.01 15.45
CA LEU A 114 13.15 21.95 16.28
C LEU A 114 12.23 22.54 17.36
N LYS A 115 11.13 21.84 17.61
CA LYS A 115 10.24 22.02 18.75
C LYS A 115 10.53 20.93 19.77
N ILE A 116 10.82 21.34 20.99
CA ILE A 116 10.86 20.46 22.17
C ILE A 116 9.71 20.88 23.11
N PRO A 117 8.69 20.03 23.31
CA PRO A 117 7.55 20.33 24.18
C PRO A 117 7.95 20.53 25.64
N SER A 118 7.22 21.41 26.34
CA SER A 118 7.42 21.74 27.77
C SER A 118 7.23 20.56 28.74
N ASP A 119 6.59 19.50 28.27
CA ASP A 119 6.23 18.28 28.98
C ASP A 119 7.15 17.09 28.72
N SER A 120 8.27 17.28 28.01
CA SER A 120 9.20 16.20 27.65
C SER A 120 10.54 16.25 28.42
N PRO A 121 10.56 16.13 29.77
CA PRO A 121 11.79 16.25 30.55
C PRO A 121 12.77 15.10 30.38
N LEU A 122 12.31 13.96 29.85
CA LEU A 122 13.15 12.80 29.58
C LEU A 122 13.74 12.78 28.16
N THR A 123 13.54 13.85 27.37
CA THR A 123 14.01 13.98 25.97
C THR A 123 15.41 13.38 25.79
N ASP A 124 15.55 12.48 24.82
CA ASP A 124 16.80 11.80 24.52
C ASP A 124 17.50 12.50 23.34
N TYR A 125 18.64 13.16 23.62
CA TYR A 125 19.40 13.89 22.61
C TYR A 125 19.86 13.02 21.44
N ARG A 126 19.99 11.71 21.62
CA ARG A 126 20.37 10.78 20.54
C ARG A 126 19.23 10.57 19.56
N ILE A 127 17.97 10.71 20.00
CA ILE A 127 16.81 10.73 19.12
C ILE A 127 16.79 12.04 18.33
N VAL A 128 17.06 13.17 18.99
CA VAL A 128 17.21 14.48 18.33
C VAL A 128 18.29 14.44 17.26
N ASP A 129 19.51 14.00 17.60
CA ASP A 129 20.64 13.86 16.67
C ASP A 129 20.30 12.99 15.47
N LYS A 130 19.64 11.85 15.71
CA LYS A 130 19.24 10.94 14.65
C LYS A 130 18.24 11.60 13.70
N MET A 131 17.24 12.30 14.22
CA MET A 131 16.21 12.95 13.39
C MET A 131 16.77 14.10 12.58
N VAL A 132 17.56 14.97 13.20
CA VAL A 132 18.20 16.10 12.51
C VAL A 132 19.21 15.62 11.48
N SER A 133 20.02 14.60 11.80
CA SER A 133 20.98 14.03 10.83
C SER A 133 20.28 13.53 9.57
N GLN A 134 19.09 12.94 9.72
CA GLN A 134 18.32 12.48 8.57
C GLN A 134 17.69 13.64 7.79
N TRP A 135 17.25 14.69 8.46
CA TRP A 135 16.84 15.91 7.76
C TRP A 135 18.02 16.52 7.00
N LEU A 136 19.18 16.70 7.63
CA LEU A 136 20.40 17.22 7.00
C LEU A 136 20.79 16.43 5.75
N ALA A 137 20.67 15.09 5.81
CA ALA A 137 20.93 14.22 4.66
C ALA A 137 19.92 14.36 3.51
N ASN A 138 18.74 14.92 3.76
CA ASN A 138 17.63 15.02 2.82
C ASN A 138 17.03 16.44 2.76
N MET A 139 17.80 17.48 3.10
CA MET A 139 17.29 18.84 3.33
C MET A 139 16.68 19.50 2.08
N HIS A 140 16.93 18.96 0.89
CA HIS A 140 16.33 19.40 -0.37
C HIS A 140 15.02 18.67 -0.70
N GLU A 141 14.67 17.64 0.06
CA GLU A 141 13.51 16.76 -0.19
C GLU A 141 12.54 16.71 0.98
N LEU A 142 12.93 17.21 2.17
CA LEU A 142 12.13 17.18 3.39
C LEU A 142 11.95 18.57 3.99
N ASP A 143 10.69 18.94 4.19
CA ASP A 143 10.28 20.17 4.86
C ASP A 143 10.08 19.97 6.35
N PHE A 144 9.69 18.75 6.76
CA PHE A 144 9.27 18.46 8.12
C PHE A 144 9.63 17.04 8.56
N VAL A 145 10.06 16.90 9.81
CA VAL A 145 10.36 15.62 10.46
C VAL A 145 9.65 15.52 11.81
N THR A 146 9.15 14.33 12.12
CA THR A 146 8.43 14.04 13.37
C THR A 146 8.63 12.60 13.80
N ASN A 147 8.40 12.27 15.06
CA ASN A 147 8.31 10.89 15.55
C ASN A 147 6.97 10.58 16.25
N ILE A 148 5.99 11.48 16.13
CA ILE A 148 4.71 11.39 16.84
C ILE A 148 3.54 10.91 15.95
N ASN A 149 3.72 10.79 14.63
CA ASN A 149 2.62 10.45 13.71
C ASN A 149 2.98 9.44 12.59
N PRO A 150 2.83 8.12 12.81
CA PRO A 150 2.40 7.49 14.06
C PRO A 150 3.52 7.47 15.12
N GLY A 151 3.12 7.72 16.38
CA GLY A 151 3.99 7.62 17.54
C GLY A 151 4.37 6.17 17.84
N THR A 152 5.67 5.91 17.96
CA THR A 152 6.23 4.58 18.28
C THR A 152 7.28 4.61 19.40
N PHE A 153 7.69 5.80 19.82
CA PHE A 153 8.51 6.03 21.02
C PHE A 153 7.59 6.20 22.24
N PRO A 154 8.08 6.06 23.48
CA PRO A 154 7.36 6.52 24.67
C PRO A 154 6.83 7.95 24.51
N ASP A 155 5.60 8.20 24.99
CA ASP A 155 4.94 9.52 24.97
C ASP A 155 5.71 10.49 25.87
N GLY A 156 6.29 11.57 25.31
CA GLY A 156 7.22 12.46 26.03
C GLY A 156 8.68 12.36 25.57
N LEU A 157 8.94 11.63 24.49
CA LEU A 157 10.18 11.71 23.68
C LEU A 157 9.93 12.39 22.33
N ASP A 158 8.94 13.27 22.30
CA ASP A 158 8.44 13.91 21.09
C ASP A 158 9.49 14.88 20.54
N VAL A 159 9.85 14.68 19.27
CA VAL A 159 10.77 15.54 18.54
C VAL A 159 10.13 15.86 17.20
N GLU A 160 10.04 17.16 16.91
CA GLU A 160 9.44 17.66 15.69
C GLU A 160 10.27 18.82 15.19
N GLY A 161 10.43 18.95 13.87
CA GLY A 161 11.12 20.10 13.32
C GLY A 161 10.87 20.30 11.85
N CYS A 162 11.09 21.53 11.40
CA CYS A 162 10.84 21.93 10.02
C CYS A 162 11.94 22.83 9.46
N SER A 163 12.04 22.88 8.13
CA SER A 163 12.83 23.91 7.45
C SER A 163 12.28 25.30 7.78
N PHE A 164 13.15 26.31 7.70
CA PHE A 164 12.73 27.70 7.89
C PHE A 164 11.64 28.11 6.89
N GLU A 165 11.74 27.65 5.63
CA GLU A 165 10.76 27.92 4.58
C GLU A 165 9.39 27.33 4.91
N ALA A 166 9.36 26.12 5.47
CA ALA A 166 8.12 25.49 5.92
C ALA A 166 7.52 26.23 7.11
N LEU A 167 8.35 26.66 8.07
CA LEU A 167 7.92 27.47 9.20
C LEU A 167 7.32 28.81 8.75
N GLU A 168 7.99 29.49 7.83
CA GLU A 168 7.54 30.79 7.30
C GLU A 168 6.21 30.64 6.56
N THR A 169 6.07 29.58 5.77
CA THR A 169 4.83 29.28 5.04
C THR A 169 3.69 29.02 6.01
N ALA A 170 3.90 28.19 7.03
CA ALA A 170 2.91 27.94 8.09
C ALA A 170 2.55 29.24 8.82
N TRP A 171 3.55 30.05 9.21
CA TRP A 171 3.33 31.33 9.88
C TRP A 171 2.53 32.34 9.05
N LYS A 172 2.68 32.34 7.71
CA LYS A 172 1.92 33.21 6.81
C LYS A 172 0.48 32.76 6.59
N LEU A 173 0.25 31.45 6.57
CA LEU A 173 -1.00 30.87 6.07
C LEU A 173 -1.91 30.30 7.15
N ALA A 174 -1.38 29.98 8.34
CA ALA A 174 -2.18 29.53 9.48
C ALA A 174 -3.16 30.63 9.92
N ASP A 175 -4.45 30.30 9.90
CA ASP A 175 -5.55 31.22 10.17
C ASP A 175 -6.44 30.79 11.34
N ARG A 176 -6.40 29.50 11.74
CA ARG A 176 -7.15 28.97 12.88
C ARG A 176 -6.41 29.21 14.19
N ASP A 177 -7.14 29.56 15.25
CA ASP A 177 -6.57 29.78 16.60
C ASP A 177 -5.67 28.61 17.05
N TYR A 178 -6.12 27.36 16.84
CA TYR A 178 -5.34 26.16 17.14
C TYR A 178 -4.01 26.06 16.38
N GLU A 179 -3.96 26.47 15.10
CA GLU A 179 -2.74 26.48 14.29
C GLU A 179 -1.75 27.57 14.73
N ARG A 180 -2.23 28.61 15.44
CA ARG A 180 -1.40 29.67 16.04
C ARG A 180 -0.94 29.30 17.45
N GLU A 181 -1.83 28.72 18.24
CA GLU A 181 -1.57 28.26 19.60
C GLU A 181 -0.55 27.11 19.66
N HIS A 182 -0.41 26.35 18.58
CA HIS A 182 0.56 25.26 18.44
C HIS A 182 1.48 25.48 17.23
N THR A 183 2.72 25.01 17.29
CA THR A 183 3.74 25.37 16.29
C THR A 183 3.53 24.79 14.90
N PHE A 184 3.10 23.52 14.78
CA PHE A 184 3.14 22.78 13.52
C PHE A 184 1.81 22.17 13.03
N PRO A 185 0.62 22.35 13.65
CA PRO A 185 -0.61 21.77 13.09
C PRO A 185 -0.85 22.11 11.62
N TYR A 186 -0.67 23.38 11.21
CA TYR A 186 -0.83 23.77 9.81
C TYR A 186 0.04 22.92 8.87
N ILE A 187 1.26 22.58 9.28
CA ILE A 187 2.16 21.72 8.49
C ILE A 187 1.60 20.30 8.38
N TRP A 188 1.16 19.70 9.48
CA TRP A 188 0.65 18.32 9.49
C TRP A 188 -0.69 18.16 8.79
N GLU A 189 -1.52 19.21 8.83
CA GLU A 189 -2.86 19.26 8.24
C GLU A 189 -2.83 19.69 6.77
N ASN A 190 -1.73 20.26 6.30
CA ASN A 190 -1.49 20.57 4.89
C ASN A 190 -0.37 19.72 4.27
N PRO A 191 -0.42 18.38 4.35
CA PRO A 191 0.64 17.52 3.83
C PRO A 191 0.73 17.53 2.29
N ARG A 192 -0.21 18.20 1.60
CA ARG A 192 -0.12 18.55 0.16
C ARG A 192 0.95 19.62 -0.12
N GLN A 193 1.26 20.46 0.87
CA GLN A 193 2.15 21.61 0.74
C GLN A 193 3.57 21.33 1.29
N PHE A 194 3.72 20.32 2.16
CA PHE A 194 4.98 20.04 2.88
C PHE A 194 5.39 18.57 2.77
N ALA A 195 6.66 18.32 2.44
CA ALA A 195 7.27 16.99 2.47
C ALA A 195 7.59 16.56 3.90
N ILE A 196 6.80 15.62 4.43
CA ILE A 196 6.82 15.17 5.83
C ILE A 196 7.43 13.77 5.95
N ARG A 197 8.31 13.57 6.93
CA ARG A 197 8.84 12.24 7.32
C ARG A 197 8.56 11.93 8.78
N ASN A 198 7.87 10.81 9.04
CA ASN A 198 7.75 10.26 10.40
C ASN A 198 8.82 9.21 10.70
N PHE A 199 9.38 9.28 11.90
CA PHE A 199 10.40 8.38 12.40
C PHE A 199 9.83 7.36 13.36
N THR A 200 10.15 6.10 13.08
CA THR A 200 9.73 4.99 13.94
C THR A 200 10.86 4.49 14.83
N ASN A 201 10.46 4.05 16.01
CA ASN A 201 11.34 3.38 16.96
C ASN A 201 11.84 2.06 16.33
N PRO A 202 13.16 1.85 16.23
CA PRO A 202 13.71 0.65 15.60
C PRO A 202 13.54 -0.63 16.42
N ILE A 203 13.10 -0.55 17.68
CA ILE A 203 12.82 -1.71 18.51
C ILE A 203 11.45 -2.28 18.11
N PRO A 204 11.38 -3.53 17.59
CA PRO A 204 10.10 -4.20 17.41
C PRO A 204 9.48 -4.43 18.80
N SER A 205 8.31 -3.84 19.03
CA SER A 205 7.57 -4.01 20.28
C SER A 205 6.22 -4.65 19.97
N GLU A 206 5.84 -5.69 20.73
CA GLU A 206 4.50 -6.30 20.66
C GLU A 206 3.38 -5.32 21.07
N ARG A 207 3.72 -4.17 21.69
CA ARG A 207 2.78 -3.12 22.12
C ARG A 207 3.22 -1.74 21.63
N ASN A 208 2.27 -0.87 21.26
CA ASN A 208 2.59 0.52 20.93
C ASN A 208 3.13 1.26 22.17
N MET A 209 4.43 1.60 22.18
CA MET A 209 5.09 2.26 23.29
C MET A 209 4.52 3.66 23.57
N PHE A 210 4.11 4.38 22.53
CA PHE A 210 3.49 5.70 22.64
C PHE A 210 2.17 5.65 23.43
N MET A 211 1.46 4.53 23.37
CA MET A 211 0.21 4.33 24.11
C MET A 211 0.39 3.70 25.48
N SER A 212 1.55 3.08 25.75
CA SER A 212 1.78 2.27 26.96
C SER A 212 2.80 2.84 27.91
N HIS A 213 3.67 3.75 27.45
CA HIS A 213 4.75 4.36 28.23
C HIS A 213 4.55 5.87 28.26
N ARG A 214 4.00 6.38 29.37
CA ARG A 214 3.75 7.81 29.59
C ARG A 214 4.93 8.46 30.29
N TRP A 215 5.71 9.25 29.55
CA TRP A 215 6.90 9.96 30.01
C TRP A 215 6.74 11.50 29.92
N THR A 216 5.51 11.97 29.72
CA THR A 216 5.12 13.38 29.73
C THR A 216 5.05 13.94 31.15
N LEU A 217 5.05 15.27 31.29
CA LEU A 217 4.88 16.00 32.55
C LEU A 217 3.60 16.85 32.52
N ASP A 218 2.46 16.25 32.89
CA ASP A 218 1.18 16.97 32.99
C ASP A 218 0.44 16.78 34.31
N TYR A 219 0.76 15.75 35.10
CA TYR A 219 0.13 15.46 36.39
C TYR A 219 1.17 15.36 37.53
N GLU A 220 0.74 15.42 38.79
CA GLU A 220 1.67 15.24 39.93
C GLU A 220 2.28 13.82 39.94
N GLU A 221 1.55 12.82 39.46
CA GLU A 221 2.02 11.46 39.26
C GLU A 221 3.12 11.39 38.19
N ASP A 222 2.99 12.14 37.10
CA ASP A 222 4.04 12.27 36.10
C ASP A 222 5.30 12.90 36.72
N PHE A 223 5.13 13.95 37.52
CA PHE A 223 6.24 14.59 38.23
C PHE A 223 6.93 13.62 39.19
N ALA A 224 6.18 12.81 39.93
CA ALA A 224 6.72 11.77 40.80
C ALA A 224 7.46 10.68 40.01
N PHE A 225 6.90 10.23 38.88
CA PHE A 225 7.53 9.28 37.97
C PHE A 225 8.88 9.83 37.47
N ILE A 226 8.89 11.03 36.90
CA ILE A 226 10.09 11.67 36.35
C ILE A 226 11.13 11.91 37.45
N THR A 227 10.71 12.39 38.63
CA THR A 227 11.60 12.57 39.79
C THR A 227 12.29 11.25 40.14
N ARG A 228 11.53 10.14 40.17
CA ARG A 228 12.07 8.83 40.48
C ARG A 228 13.08 8.33 39.45
N ILE A 229 12.84 8.59 38.17
CA ILE A 229 13.81 8.30 37.10
C ILE A 229 15.12 9.05 37.31
N PHE A 230 15.06 10.36 37.59
CA PHE A 230 16.27 11.15 37.82
C PHE A 230 17.03 10.75 39.09
N GLU A 231 16.35 10.38 40.17
CA GLU A 231 16.99 9.86 41.39
C GLU A 231 17.69 8.52 41.15
N GLU A 232 17.04 7.60 40.45
CA GLU A 232 17.57 6.26 40.18
C GLU A 232 18.70 6.27 39.13
N LEU A 233 18.67 7.23 38.20
CA LEU A 233 19.69 7.41 37.16
C LEU A 233 20.61 8.61 37.43
N GLN A 234 20.73 9.05 38.69
CA GLN A 234 21.52 10.24 39.06
C GLN A 234 23.00 10.13 38.66
N ASP A 235 23.55 8.91 38.62
CA ASP A 235 24.93 8.63 38.18
C ASP A 235 25.10 8.74 36.65
N LYS A 236 24.00 8.89 35.90
CA LYS A 236 23.97 9.02 34.43
C LYS A 236 23.08 10.20 34.01
N PRO A 237 23.47 11.47 34.23
CA PRO A 237 22.60 12.63 34.00
C PRO A 237 22.06 12.78 32.56
N LEU A 238 22.75 12.22 31.55
CA LEU A 238 22.33 12.16 30.14
C LEU A 238 21.91 10.75 29.70
N PHE A 239 21.22 10.02 30.58
CA PHE A 239 20.71 8.66 30.32
C PHE A 239 19.84 8.57 29.06
N SER A 240 19.81 7.39 28.46
CA SER A 240 19.05 7.07 27.24
C SER A 240 17.62 6.62 27.50
N MET A 241 16.80 6.64 26.46
CA MET A 241 15.54 5.90 26.43
C MET A 241 15.76 4.44 26.85
N TYR A 242 16.84 3.81 26.41
CA TYR A 242 17.17 2.42 26.76
C TYR A 242 17.50 2.24 28.25
N ASP A 243 18.21 3.19 28.87
CA ASP A 243 18.49 3.16 30.31
C ASP A 243 17.19 3.27 31.13
N VAL A 244 16.25 4.13 30.70
CA VAL A 244 14.94 4.24 31.33
C VAL A 244 14.15 2.94 31.15
N LEU A 245 14.11 2.35 29.95
CA LEU A 245 13.41 1.09 29.72
C LEU A 245 13.99 -0.07 30.54
N ASP A 246 15.32 -0.18 30.62
CA ASP A 246 16.01 -1.17 31.45
C ASP A 246 15.70 -0.97 32.95
N LEU A 247 15.66 0.28 33.41
CA LEU A 247 15.22 0.61 34.77
C LEU A 247 13.77 0.17 35.01
N LEU A 248 12.84 0.49 34.11
CA LEU A 248 11.43 0.13 34.26
C LEU A 248 11.20 -1.39 34.20
N GLN A 249 12.02 -2.11 33.44
CA GLN A 249 11.99 -3.57 33.44
C GLN A 249 12.45 -4.16 34.78
N LYS A 250 13.46 -3.56 35.42
CA LYS A 250 13.99 -3.98 36.72
C LYS A 250 13.12 -3.53 37.90
N LYS A 251 12.45 -2.39 37.76
CA LYS A 251 11.65 -1.70 38.79
C LYS A 251 10.27 -1.32 38.21
N PRO A 252 9.40 -2.30 37.93
CA PRO A 252 8.10 -2.04 37.30
C PRO A 252 7.17 -1.18 38.17
N GLU A 253 7.41 -1.08 39.47
CA GLU A 253 6.69 -0.18 40.37
C GLU A 253 6.87 1.30 40.00
N ILE A 254 7.98 1.67 39.35
CA ILE A 254 8.19 3.04 38.86
C ILE A 254 7.24 3.32 37.69
N ALA A 255 7.12 2.40 36.73
CA ALA A 255 6.19 2.55 35.61
C ALA A 255 4.72 2.62 36.07
N ALA A 256 4.39 2.00 37.20
CA ALA A 256 3.04 2.01 37.75
C ALA A 256 2.61 3.38 38.30
N ILE A 257 3.55 4.30 38.61
CA ILE A 257 3.26 5.60 39.24
C ILE A 257 2.26 6.42 38.43
N ASN A 258 2.43 6.48 37.10
CA ASN A 258 1.57 7.27 36.22
C ASN A 258 0.85 6.43 35.14
N ALA A 259 0.87 5.10 35.27
CA ALA A 259 0.26 4.18 34.30
C ALA A 259 -1.24 4.43 34.06
N GLN A 260 -1.96 4.98 35.05
CA GLN A 260 -3.37 5.36 34.94
C GLN A 260 -3.64 6.43 33.87
N HIS A 261 -2.62 7.18 33.47
CA HIS A 261 -2.70 8.20 32.43
C HIS A 261 -2.11 7.73 31.09
N ALA A 262 -1.64 6.48 30.98
CA ALA A 262 -1.12 5.94 29.72
C ALA A 262 -2.23 5.92 28.65
N GLY A 263 -1.87 6.33 27.42
CA GLY A 263 -2.82 6.47 26.31
C GLY A 263 -3.81 7.64 26.46
N VAL A 264 -3.65 8.48 27.48
CA VAL A 264 -4.35 9.77 27.62
C VAL A 264 -3.47 10.87 27.04
N ASN A 265 -3.50 11.00 25.71
CA ASN A 265 -2.70 12.00 24.99
C ASN A 265 -3.63 13.14 24.54
N TRP A 266 -3.12 14.37 24.48
CA TRP A 266 -3.97 15.54 24.23
C TRP A 266 -4.63 15.53 22.82
N TYR A 267 -4.01 14.86 21.85
CA TYR A 267 -4.53 14.64 20.50
C TYR A 267 -5.84 13.80 20.44
N ARG A 268 -6.22 13.12 21.53
CA ARG A 268 -7.35 12.17 21.59
C ARG A 268 -8.72 12.81 21.34
N ASN A 269 -8.85 14.12 21.55
CA ASN A 269 -10.09 14.87 21.30
C ASN A 269 -10.15 15.54 19.91
N HIS A 270 -9.04 15.53 19.17
CA HIS A 270 -8.94 16.07 17.81
C HIS A 270 -8.60 14.96 16.80
N GLU A 271 -8.72 13.69 17.18
CA GLU A 271 -8.35 12.54 16.35
C GLU A 271 -9.19 12.44 15.06
N SER A 272 -10.38 13.05 15.04
CA SER A 272 -11.24 13.21 13.86
C SER A 272 -10.90 14.43 13.00
N GLU A 273 -10.15 15.38 13.53
CA GLU A 273 -9.70 16.62 12.84
C GLU A 273 -8.26 16.48 12.34
N LEU A 274 -7.47 15.64 13.02
CA LEU A 274 -6.21 15.10 12.53
C LEU A 274 -6.54 14.10 11.45
N GLU A 275 -6.69 14.60 10.22
CA GLU A 275 -6.61 13.77 9.02
C GLU A 275 -5.27 12.99 9.10
N LYS A 276 -5.30 11.76 9.63
CA LYS A 276 -4.17 10.82 9.64
C LYS A 276 -3.89 10.46 8.19
N ILE A 277 -3.08 11.29 7.55
CA ILE A 277 -2.85 11.25 6.12
C ILE A 277 -1.43 10.75 5.85
N PRO A 278 -1.29 9.49 5.44
CA PRO A 278 -0.18 9.07 4.58
C PRO A 278 -0.50 9.36 3.08
N ARG A 279 -1.28 10.41 2.74
CA ARG A 279 -1.75 10.67 1.35
C ARG A 279 -0.66 11.24 0.42
N TYR A 280 0.61 11.40 0.81
CA TYR A 280 1.62 12.01 -0.08
C TYR A 280 2.96 11.27 -0.20
N LEU A 281 3.00 9.97 0.11
CA LEU A 281 4.18 9.17 -0.19
C LEU A 281 4.46 9.01 -1.70
N TYR A 282 3.49 9.35 -2.57
CA TYR A 282 3.52 8.99 -3.99
C TYR A 282 3.38 10.15 -4.99
N LYS A 283 2.99 11.37 -4.56
CA LYS A 283 2.78 12.49 -5.50
C LYS A 283 4.11 13.17 -5.80
N THR A 284 4.68 12.94 -6.98
CA THR A 284 5.85 13.67 -7.46
C THR A 284 5.44 15.06 -7.95
N THR A 285 6.08 16.11 -7.46
CA THR A 285 5.84 17.51 -7.89
C THR A 285 6.55 17.89 -9.21
N GLY A 286 7.10 16.90 -9.92
CA GLY A 286 7.78 17.04 -11.20
C GLY A 286 7.52 15.85 -12.15
N PRO A 287 8.10 15.88 -13.37
CA PRO A 287 7.98 14.76 -14.30
C PRO A 287 8.56 13.47 -13.70
N LEU A 288 7.93 12.33 -14.01
CA LEU A 288 8.41 11.02 -13.57
C LEU A 288 9.86 10.80 -14.03
N LYS A 289 10.71 10.37 -13.10
CA LYS A 289 12.06 9.92 -13.43
C LYS A 289 11.95 8.50 -13.96
N LEU A 290 12.32 8.24 -15.21
CA LEU A 290 12.18 6.90 -15.84
C LEU A 290 13.49 6.40 -16.47
N GLN A 291 14.59 7.09 -16.22
CA GLN A 291 15.84 6.90 -16.95
C GLN A 291 16.42 5.50 -16.72
N LYS A 292 16.48 5.05 -15.45
CA LYS A 292 17.03 3.74 -15.12
C LYS A 292 16.16 2.63 -15.69
N GLY A 293 14.83 2.76 -15.61
CA GLY A 293 13.91 1.80 -16.20
C GLY A 293 14.05 1.69 -17.72
N LEU A 294 14.26 2.81 -18.43
CA LEU A 294 14.48 2.82 -19.88
C LEU A 294 15.83 2.24 -20.27
N GLU A 295 16.91 2.57 -19.56
CA GLU A 295 18.22 1.96 -19.76
C GLU A 295 18.19 0.45 -19.52
N HIS A 296 17.48 0.01 -18.48
CA HIS A 296 17.29 -1.40 -18.20
C HIS A 296 16.49 -2.10 -19.29
N LEU A 297 15.45 -1.47 -19.85
CA LEU A 297 14.71 -2.02 -20.99
C LEU A 297 15.61 -2.29 -22.19
N GLU A 298 16.48 -1.33 -22.54
CA GLU A 298 17.40 -1.46 -23.68
C GLU A 298 18.45 -2.56 -23.46
N TYR A 299 18.86 -2.80 -22.22
CA TYR A 299 19.64 -3.98 -21.86
C TYR A 299 18.81 -5.26 -21.97
N ALA A 300 17.64 -5.31 -21.35
CA ALA A 300 16.78 -6.49 -21.27
C ALA A 300 16.35 -6.98 -22.64
N LYS A 301 15.99 -6.09 -23.58
CA LYS A 301 15.64 -6.45 -24.97
C LYS A 301 16.73 -7.21 -25.71
N LYS A 302 18.01 -7.07 -25.32
CA LYS A 302 19.13 -7.80 -25.93
C LYS A 302 19.18 -9.27 -25.50
N ILE A 303 18.61 -9.60 -24.35
CA ILE A 303 18.76 -10.91 -23.70
C ILE A 303 17.42 -11.61 -23.40
N ILE A 304 16.31 -10.88 -23.41
CA ILE A 304 14.96 -11.38 -23.17
C ILE A 304 14.07 -10.89 -24.33
N PRO A 305 13.36 -11.79 -25.03
CA PRO A 305 12.38 -11.39 -26.04
C PRO A 305 11.37 -10.40 -25.46
N LEU A 306 11.16 -9.26 -26.16
CA LEU A 306 10.31 -8.16 -25.71
C LEU A 306 10.70 -7.52 -24.35
N GLY A 307 11.89 -7.83 -23.82
CA GLY A 307 12.40 -7.29 -22.55
C GLY A 307 11.67 -7.78 -21.29
N SER A 308 10.80 -8.79 -21.40
CA SER A 308 10.00 -9.32 -20.28
C SER A 308 9.58 -10.78 -20.49
N HIS A 309 9.52 -11.55 -19.40
CA HIS A 309 9.06 -12.94 -19.43
C HIS A 309 7.53 -13.08 -19.48
N THR A 310 6.77 -12.02 -19.21
CA THR A 310 5.30 -12.04 -19.21
C THR A 310 4.77 -10.92 -20.10
N LEU A 311 3.98 -11.25 -21.12
CA LEU A 311 3.47 -10.26 -22.09
C LEU A 311 2.65 -9.15 -21.43
N SER A 312 1.88 -9.46 -20.38
CA SER A 312 1.14 -8.45 -19.61
C SER A 312 2.01 -7.50 -18.80
N LYS A 313 3.30 -7.80 -18.66
CA LYS A 313 4.33 -6.97 -18.02
C LYS A 313 5.32 -6.40 -19.03
N SER A 314 5.10 -6.59 -20.34
CA SER A 314 5.99 -6.09 -21.38
C SER A 314 5.55 -4.70 -21.86
N THR A 315 6.34 -4.12 -22.77
CA THR A 315 6.02 -2.86 -23.45
C THR A 315 4.73 -2.90 -24.28
N MET A 316 4.10 -4.06 -24.42
CA MET A 316 2.77 -4.16 -25.03
C MET A 316 1.68 -3.59 -24.11
N GLN A 317 1.84 -3.66 -22.80
CA GLN A 317 0.81 -3.24 -21.83
C GLN A 317 1.18 -2.02 -20.99
N TRP A 318 2.40 -1.50 -21.16
CA TRP A 318 2.93 -0.37 -20.41
C TRP A 318 3.57 0.65 -21.37
N SER A 319 3.17 1.91 -21.25
CA SER A 319 3.57 3.00 -22.15
C SER A 319 5.05 3.39 -21.98
N VAL A 320 5.89 2.96 -22.93
CA VAL A 320 7.33 3.25 -22.89
C VAL A 320 7.56 4.75 -22.93
N GLY A 321 8.24 5.28 -21.90
CA GLY A 321 8.55 6.70 -21.75
C GLY A 321 7.54 7.50 -20.91
N ALA A 322 6.41 6.90 -20.51
CA ALA A 322 5.38 7.59 -19.75
C ALA A 322 5.05 6.94 -18.39
N VAL A 323 5.44 5.69 -18.17
CA VAL A 323 5.15 4.90 -16.97
C VAL A 323 6.36 4.04 -16.59
N PRO A 324 6.50 3.59 -15.33
CA PRO A 324 7.54 2.65 -14.95
C PRO A 324 7.40 1.32 -15.71
N LEU A 325 8.55 0.75 -16.10
CA LEU A 325 8.60 -0.56 -16.78
C LEU A 325 9.13 -1.68 -15.87
N TYR A 326 9.82 -1.32 -14.79
CA TYR A 326 10.44 -2.25 -13.85
C TYR A 326 10.23 -1.79 -12.42
N LEU A 327 9.71 -2.69 -11.58
CA LEU A 327 9.58 -2.49 -10.15
C LEU A 327 10.79 -3.10 -9.43
N GLU A 328 11.32 -2.38 -8.43
CA GLU A 328 12.45 -2.82 -7.61
C GLU A 328 11.99 -3.47 -6.30
N SER A 329 10.95 -2.93 -5.66
CA SER A 329 10.48 -3.43 -4.36
C SER A 329 8.98 -3.23 -4.16
N ALA A 330 8.39 -4.00 -3.22
CA ALA A 330 6.98 -3.93 -2.89
C ALA A 330 6.68 -4.40 -1.44
N LYS A 331 5.75 -3.73 -0.76
CA LYS A 331 5.22 -4.11 0.56
C LYS A 331 3.76 -3.64 0.69
N GLY A 332 2.88 -4.49 1.20
CA GLY A 332 1.46 -4.18 1.30
C GLY A 332 0.82 -3.99 -0.08
N CYS A 333 0.26 -2.83 -0.36
CA CYS A 333 -0.22 -2.45 -1.70
C CYS A 333 0.69 -1.42 -2.39
N GLU A 334 1.87 -1.16 -1.84
CA GLU A 334 2.80 -0.17 -2.38
C GLU A 334 3.94 -0.83 -3.15
N VAL A 335 4.37 -0.19 -4.22
CA VAL A 335 5.51 -0.60 -5.03
C VAL A 335 6.45 0.57 -5.32
N THR A 336 7.74 0.29 -5.48
CA THR A 336 8.76 1.27 -5.86
C THR A 336 9.45 0.81 -7.14
N ASP A 337 9.61 1.71 -8.12
CA ASP A 337 10.34 1.43 -9.36
C ASP A 337 11.86 1.63 -9.22
N MET A 338 12.61 1.28 -10.28
CA MET A 338 14.08 1.41 -10.29
C MET A 338 14.56 2.87 -10.18
N ASP A 339 13.71 3.84 -10.50
CA ASP A 339 14.00 5.28 -10.46
C ASP A 339 13.60 5.90 -9.10
N GLY A 340 13.06 5.10 -8.18
CA GLY A 340 12.66 5.52 -6.84
C GLY A 340 11.24 6.10 -6.77
N ASN A 341 10.47 6.07 -7.86
CA ASN A 341 9.08 6.49 -7.81
C ASN A 341 8.24 5.43 -7.09
N ARG A 342 7.26 5.87 -6.32
CA ARG A 342 6.41 5.01 -5.50
C ARG A 342 4.98 5.05 -6.01
N TYR A 343 4.29 3.92 -5.93
CA TYR A 343 2.92 3.78 -6.41
C TYR A 343 2.05 2.94 -5.48
N ILE A 344 0.76 3.27 -5.40
CA ILE A 344 -0.28 2.31 -5.00
C ILE A 344 -0.54 1.39 -6.19
N ASP A 345 -0.41 0.08 -5.98
CA ASP A 345 -0.61 -0.93 -7.01
C ASP A 345 -1.94 -1.65 -6.87
N TYR A 346 -2.77 -1.53 -7.90
CA TYR A 346 -4.05 -2.24 -8.01
C TYR A 346 -3.98 -3.46 -8.94
N GLY A 347 -2.88 -3.64 -9.66
CA GLY A 347 -2.61 -4.81 -10.47
C GLY A 347 -2.21 -6.02 -9.64
N MET A 348 -1.57 -5.80 -8.49
CA MET A 348 -1.19 -6.83 -7.50
C MET A 348 -0.52 -8.04 -8.16
N ALA A 349 0.45 -7.76 -9.04
CA ALA A 349 1.18 -8.72 -9.88
C ALA A 349 0.29 -9.65 -10.73
N LEU A 350 -0.81 -9.11 -11.27
CA LEU A 350 -1.84 -9.84 -12.02
C LEU A 350 -2.71 -10.75 -11.12
N GLY A 351 -2.82 -10.41 -9.83
CA GLY A 351 -3.77 -10.95 -8.85
C GLY A 351 -3.31 -11.91 -7.75
N PRO A 352 -2.08 -12.46 -7.69
CA PRO A 352 -1.72 -13.41 -6.63
C PRO A 352 -1.70 -12.82 -5.22
N PHE A 353 -1.44 -11.53 -5.05
CA PHE A 353 -1.23 -10.92 -3.73
C PHE A 353 -2.55 -10.47 -3.09
N ILE A 354 -3.37 -11.42 -2.63
CA ILE A 354 -4.64 -11.14 -1.94
C ILE A 354 -4.46 -10.51 -0.56
N LEU A 355 -3.37 -10.82 0.15
CA LEU A 355 -3.02 -10.23 1.43
C LEU A 355 -2.19 -8.94 1.28
N GLY A 356 -1.52 -8.79 0.13
CA GLY A 356 -0.53 -7.75 -0.12
C GLY A 356 0.86 -8.33 -0.34
N TYR A 357 1.75 -7.52 -0.90
CA TYR A 357 3.15 -7.82 -1.11
C TYR A 357 3.89 -7.99 0.22
N SER A 358 4.80 -8.97 0.27
CA SER A 358 5.69 -9.19 1.41
C SER A 358 4.93 -9.30 2.74
N ASP A 359 3.82 -10.04 2.76
CA ASP A 359 3.05 -10.31 3.97
C ASP A 359 3.91 -11.04 5.02
N ASP A 360 3.89 -10.55 6.27
CA ASP A 360 4.83 -11.02 7.28
C ASP A 360 4.56 -12.46 7.73
N ASP A 361 3.30 -12.88 7.80
CA ASP A 361 2.93 -14.24 8.22
C ASP A 361 3.33 -15.25 7.13
N VAL A 362 3.05 -14.91 5.87
CA VAL A 362 3.46 -15.74 4.71
C VAL A 362 4.98 -15.84 4.62
N ASN A 363 5.69 -14.71 4.74
CA ASN A 363 7.15 -14.70 4.71
C ASN A 363 7.76 -15.53 5.84
N GLN A 364 7.24 -15.39 7.07
CA GLN A 364 7.71 -16.19 8.21
C GLN A 364 7.47 -17.68 8.00
N ALA A 365 6.32 -18.08 7.44
CA ALA A 365 6.03 -19.48 7.12
C ALA A 365 7.02 -20.05 6.10
N VAL A 366 7.34 -19.27 5.04
CA VAL A 366 8.34 -19.64 4.03
C VAL A 366 9.73 -19.75 4.66
N VAL A 367 10.17 -18.79 5.45
CA VAL A 367 11.48 -18.80 6.13
C VAL A 367 11.60 -19.99 7.09
N LYS A 368 10.55 -20.28 7.85
CA LYS A 368 10.50 -21.45 8.74
C LYS A 368 10.60 -22.76 7.97
N GLN A 369 9.93 -22.87 6.83
CA GLN A 369 10.02 -24.07 5.98
C GLN A 369 11.39 -24.17 5.30
N LEU A 370 11.99 -23.05 4.88
CA LEU A 370 13.34 -23.01 4.30
C LEU A 370 14.38 -23.64 5.24
N GLY A 371 14.25 -23.41 6.55
CA GLY A 371 15.10 -24.03 7.57
C GLY A 371 15.02 -25.57 7.64
N LYS A 372 14.03 -26.20 6.99
CA LYS A 372 13.87 -27.65 6.89
C LYS A 372 14.28 -28.22 5.53
N GLY A 373 14.53 -27.36 4.54
CA GLY A 373 14.76 -27.74 3.14
C GLY A 373 13.56 -27.46 2.25
N THR A 374 13.83 -27.32 0.94
CA THR A 374 12.85 -26.87 -0.06
C THR A 374 12.26 -28.01 -0.89
N MET A 375 13.06 -29.03 -1.16
CA MET A 375 12.78 -30.17 -2.03
C MET A 375 13.38 -31.43 -1.42
N PHE A 376 12.72 -32.57 -1.62
CA PHE A 376 13.10 -33.84 -1.01
C PHE A 376 12.98 -34.99 -2.02
N THR A 377 13.75 -36.06 -1.83
CA THR A 377 13.64 -37.29 -2.62
C THR A 377 12.33 -38.05 -2.32
N LEU A 378 11.83 -37.95 -1.10
CA LEU A 378 10.56 -38.51 -0.65
C LEU A 378 9.55 -37.40 -0.37
N SER A 379 8.26 -37.71 -0.40
CA SER A 379 7.20 -36.74 -0.08
C SER A 379 7.35 -36.16 1.33
N HIS A 380 7.04 -34.87 1.46
CA HIS A 380 7.05 -34.16 2.73
C HIS A 380 5.62 -34.04 3.29
N PRO A 381 5.38 -34.18 4.61
CA PRO A 381 4.03 -34.14 5.20
C PRO A 381 3.21 -32.88 4.91
N ILE A 382 3.88 -31.76 4.58
CA ILE A 382 3.23 -30.49 4.22
C ILE A 382 2.35 -30.59 2.98
N GLU A 383 2.62 -31.55 2.09
CA GLU A 383 1.79 -31.82 0.90
C GLU A 383 0.36 -32.19 1.31
N ALA A 384 0.22 -33.10 2.28
CA ALA A 384 -1.08 -33.53 2.79
C ALA A 384 -1.77 -32.40 3.57
N GLN A 385 -1.01 -31.62 4.34
CA GLN A 385 -1.55 -30.48 5.11
C GLN A 385 -2.15 -29.41 4.20
N ALA A 386 -1.41 -28.99 3.17
CA ALA A 386 -1.90 -28.02 2.20
C ALA A 386 -3.10 -28.55 1.39
N ALA A 387 -3.07 -29.83 1.01
CA ALA A 387 -4.18 -30.45 0.29
C ALA A 387 -5.47 -30.50 1.15
N GLN A 388 -5.34 -30.81 2.43
CA GLN A 388 -6.47 -30.88 3.35
C GLN A 388 -7.16 -29.51 3.49
N LEU A 389 -6.40 -28.42 3.63
CA LEU A 389 -6.98 -27.07 3.71
C LEU A 389 -7.78 -26.69 2.46
N ILE A 390 -7.35 -27.13 1.27
CA ILE A 390 -8.10 -26.89 0.03
C ILE A 390 -9.39 -27.72 0.03
N ILE A 391 -9.33 -29.00 0.44
CA ILE A 391 -10.49 -29.89 0.55
C ILE A 391 -11.53 -29.33 1.54
N ASP A 392 -11.08 -28.78 2.66
CA ASP A 392 -11.96 -28.24 3.70
C ASP A 392 -12.76 -27.01 3.23
N HIS A 393 -12.31 -26.32 2.18
CA HIS A 393 -12.91 -25.07 1.71
C HIS A 393 -13.55 -25.12 0.33
N VAL A 394 -13.03 -25.94 -0.58
CA VAL A 394 -13.45 -25.94 -1.98
C VAL A 394 -14.57 -26.98 -2.19
N PRO A 395 -15.80 -26.57 -2.53
CA PRO A 395 -16.96 -27.47 -2.58
C PRO A 395 -16.80 -28.72 -3.45
N CYS A 396 -16.12 -28.64 -4.60
CA CYS A 396 -15.92 -29.79 -5.47
C CYS A 396 -14.75 -30.70 -5.05
N ALA A 397 -13.89 -30.27 -4.13
CA ALA A 397 -12.60 -30.90 -3.87
C ALA A 397 -12.70 -32.07 -2.90
N GLU A 398 -12.58 -33.30 -3.42
CA GLU A 398 -12.34 -34.50 -2.59
C GLU A 398 -10.86 -34.94 -2.63
N MET A 399 -10.14 -34.51 -3.68
CA MET A 399 -8.71 -34.72 -3.87
C MET A 399 -8.09 -33.50 -4.55
N VAL A 400 -6.78 -33.32 -4.36
CA VAL A 400 -6.00 -32.19 -4.88
C VAL A 400 -4.70 -32.71 -5.49
N ARG A 401 -4.28 -32.11 -6.61
CA ARG A 401 -2.96 -32.31 -7.20
C ARG A 401 -2.31 -30.96 -7.51
N PHE A 402 -1.12 -30.72 -6.96
CA PHE A 402 -0.41 -29.45 -7.08
C PHE A 402 0.36 -29.30 -8.39
N GLY A 403 0.46 -28.05 -8.83
CA GLY A 403 1.28 -27.56 -9.93
C GLY A 403 1.97 -26.24 -9.57
N LYS A 404 2.64 -25.61 -10.54
CA LYS A 404 3.34 -24.34 -10.34
C LYS A 404 2.77 -23.19 -11.13
N ASN A 405 2.10 -23.49 -12.23
CA ASN A 405 1.45 -22.52 -13.10
C ASN A 405 -0.01 -22.90 -13.28
N GLY A 406 -0.87 -21.91 -13.52
CA GLY A 406 -2.27 -22.18 -13.88
C GLY A 406 -2.40 -23.08 -15.12
N THR A 407 -1.42 -23.01 -16.02
CA THR A 407 -1.33 -23.89 -17.18
C THR A 407 -1.12 -25.36 -16.83
N ASP A 408 -0.47 -25.65 -15.71
CA ASP A 408 -0.30 -27.03 -15.26
C ASP A 408 -1.65 -27.59 -14.80
N ALA A 409 -2.43 -26.77 -14.08
CA ALA A 409 -3.76 -27.14 -13.58
C ALA A 409 -4.75 -27.32 -14.74
N THR A 410 -4.89 -26.34 -15.64
CA THR A 410 -5.89 -26.39 -16.73
C THR A 410 -5.58 -27.52 -17.72
N SER A 411 -4.32 -27.71 -18.12
CA SER A 411 -3.93 -28.85 -18.96
C SER A 411 -4.23 -30.19 -18.31
N THR A 412 -3.99 -30.31 -16.99
CA THR A 412 -4.23 -31.55 -16.27
C THR A 412 -5.73 -31.83 -16.15
N ALA A 413 -6.56 -30.82 -15.87
CA ALA A 413 -8.00 -30.96 -15.82
C ALA A 413 -8.59 -31.46 -17.15
N ILE A 414 -8.12 -30.91 -18.29
CA ILE A 414 -8.52 -31.42 -19.63
C ILE A 414 -8.11 -32.87 -19.83
N LYS A 415 -6.90 -33.26 -19.41
CA LYS A 415 -6.42 -34.64 -19.53
C LYS A 415 -7.25 -35.62 -18.68
N LEU A 416 -7.59 -35.24 -17.45
CA LEU A 416 -8.48 -36.03 -16.59
C LEU A 416 -9.86 -36.18 -17.24
N ALA A 417 -10.43 -35.10 -17.77
CA ALA A 417 -11.73 -35.15 -18.43
C ALA A 417 -11.75 -36.06 -19.66
N ARG A 418 -10.72 -35.98 -20.52
CA ARG A 418 -10.60 -36.87 -21.68
C ARG A 418 -10.42 -38.33 -21.25
N ALA A 419 -9.57 -38.59 -20.25
CA ALA A 419 -9.33 -39.94 -19.75
C ALA A 419 -10.57 -40.59 -19.13
N TYR A 420 -11.35 -39.80 -18.39
CA TYR A 420 -12.58 -40.26 -17.76
C TYR A 420 -13.70 -40.49 -18.78
N THR A 421 -13.92 -39.53 -19.68
CA THR A 421 -15.05 -39.60 -20.64
C THR A 421 -14.77 -40.43 -21.87
N ASN A 422 -13.49 -40.68 -22.20
CA ASN A 422 -13.04 -41.23 -23.48
C ASN A 422 -13.52 -40.41 -24.69
N ARG A 423 -13.61 -39.10 -24.52
CA ARG A 423 -14.02 -38.12 -25.54
C ARG A 423 -12.88 -37.14 -25.79
N GLU A 424 -12.88 -36.48 -26.94
CA GLU A 424 -11.73 -35.68 -27.37
C GLU A 424 -11.96 -34.17 -27.34
N LYS A 425 -13.19 -33.71 -27.64
CA LYS A 425 -13.47 -32.28 -27.83
C LYS A 425 -13.60 -31.55 -26.50
N VAL A 426 -13.16 -30.30 -26.48
CA VAL A 426 -13.22 -29.40 -25.33
C VAL A 426 -13.97 -28.14 -25.74
N ILE A 427 -14.97 -27.73 -24.97
CA ILE A 427 -15.56 -26.39 -25.09
C ILE A 427 -14.81 -25.44 -24.15
N ILE A 428 -14.38 -24.28 -24.64
CA ILE A 428 -13.73 -23.23 -23.86
C ILE A 428 -14.61 -21.98 -23.75
N CYS A 429 -14.53 -21.31 -22.61
CA CYS A 429 -15.12 -19.99 -22.39
C CYS A 429 -14.22 -19.15 -21.46
N GLY A 430 -13.40 -18.27 -22.06
CA GLY A 430 -12.45 -17.43 -21.33
C GLY A 430 -10.99 -17.70 -21.70
N TYR A 431 -10.08 -17.32 -20.81
CA TYR A 431 -8.63 -17.50 -20.94
C TYR A 431 -8.09 -18.58 -20.00
N HIS A 432 -7.45 -19.61 -20.56
CA HIS A 432 -7.02 -20.81 -19.82
C HIS A 432 -5.52 -21.10 -19.88
N GLY A 433 -4.72 -20.15 -20.40
CA GLY A 433 -3.27 -20.24 -20.42
C GLY A 433 -2.63 -20.07 -21.80
N TRP A 434 -1.46 -20.68 -21.98
CA TRP A 434 -0.64 -20.56 -23.20
C TRP A 434 -0.32 -21.91 -23.87
N GLN A 435 -0.87 -23.02 -23.37
CA GLN A 435 -0.55 -24.37 -23.84
C GLN A 435 -1.23 -24.66 -25.17
N ASP A 436 -0.62 -25.49 -26.01
CA ASP A 436 -1.04 -25.78 -27.39
C ASP A 436 -2.54 -26.02 -27.56
N TRP A 437 -3.16 -26.76 -26.64
CA TRP A 437 -4.59 -27.05 -26.69
C TRP A 437 -5.49 -25.82 -26.58
N TYR A 438 -5.04 -24.74 -25.95
CA TYR A 438 -5.82 -23.51 -25.79
C TYR A 438 -5.42 -22.47 -26.84
N VAL A 439 -4.12 -22.13 -26.92
CA VAL A 439 -3.66 -21.02 -27.77
C VAL A 439 -3.88 -21.24 -29.26
N VAL A 440 -4.15 -22.48 -29.70
CA VAL A 440 -4.56 -22.78 -31.08
C VAL A 440 -5.75 -21.93 -31.55
N THR A 441 -6.63 -21.52 -30.62
CA THR A 441 -7.81 -20.68 -30.90
C THR A 441 -7.52 -19.19 -30.91
N THR A 442 -6.26 -18.77 -30.78
CA THR A 442 -5.86 -17.36 -30.68
C THR A 442 -5.02 -16.96 -31.89
N GLU A 443 -4.84 -15.66 -32.11
CA GLU A 443 -3.96 -15.13 -33.16
C GLU A 443 -2.46 -15.34 -32.88
N ARG A 444 -2.10 -15.84 -31.69
CA ARG A 444 -0.72 -16.16 -31.29
C ARG A 444 -0.47 -17.67 -31.25
N ASN A 445 -0.96 -18.38 -32.27
CA ASN A 445 -0.94 -19.84 -32.35
C ASN A 445 0.22 -20.43 -33.17
N ALA A 446 1.23 -19.63 -33.52
CA ALA A 446 2.39 -20.12 -34.27
C ALA A 446 3.11 -21.26 -33.53
N GLY A 447 3.47 -22.32 -34.26
CA GLY A 447 4.13 -23.52 -33.72
C GLY A 447 3.17 -24.65 -33.32
N ILE A 448 1.85 -24.44 -33.40
CA ILE A 448 0.84 -25.44 -33.03
C ILE A 448 0.32 -26.16 -34.29
N PRO A 449 0.31 -27.50 -34.34
CA PRO A 449 -0.29 -28.24 -35.45
C PRO A 449 -1.79 -27.92 -35.64
N GLU A 450 -2.22 -27.68 -36.87
CA GLU A 450 -3.61 -27.29 -37.19
C GLU A 450 -4.66 -28.27 -36.66
N ARG A 451 -4.33 -29.57 -36.60
CA ARG A 451 -5.21 -30.62 -36.04
C ARG A 451 -5.69 -30.37 -34.60
N TYR A 452 -5.00 -29.52 -33.83
CA TYR A 452 -5.47 -29.14 -32.50
C TYR A 452 -6.74 -28.28 -32.57
N ALA A 453 -6.94 -27.50 -33.64
CA ALA A 453 -8.08 -26.60 -33.79
C ALA A 453 -9.41 -27.38 -33.81
N ASP A 454 -9.45 -28.57 -34.44
CA ASP A 454 -10.64 -29.42 -34.54
C ASP A 454 -11.10 -29.98 -33.18
N LEU A 455 -10.21 -29.97 -32.18
CA LEU A 455 -10.48 -30.50 -30.84
C LEU A 455 -11.06 -29.45 -29.90
N ILE A 456 -11.06 -28.18 -30.28
CA ILE A 456 -11.31 -27.06 -29.35
C ILE A 456 -12.42 -26.18 -29.92
N LEU A 457 -13.53 -26.14 -29.20
CA LEU A 457 -14.73 -25.40 -29.54
C LEU A 457 -14.81 -24.17 -28.64
N SER A 458 -15.10 -22.99 -29.17
CA SER A 458 -15.20 -21.77 -28.37
C SER A 458 -16.65 -21.31 -28.26
N THR A 459 -17.05 -20.85 -27.07
CA THR A 459 -18.33 -20.16 -26.86
C THR A 459 -18.13 -18.85 -26.09
N LYS A 460 -19.04 -17.90 -26.29
CA LYS A 460 -19.04 -16.63 -25.55
C LYS A 460 -19.72 -16.81 -24.20
N TYR A 461 -19.25 -16.06 -23.21
CA TYR A 461 -19.85 -16.00 -21.88
C TYR A 461 -21.28 -15.43 -21.99
N ASN A 462 -22.21 -15.90 -21.15
CA ASN A 462 -23.66 -15.63 -21.23
C ASN A 462 -24.38 -16.08 -22.54
N ASP A 463 -23.70 -16.65 -23.54
CA ASP A 463 -24.34 -17.15 -24.77
C ASP A 463 -24.76 -18.62 -24.63
N LEU A 464 -25.88 -18.84 -23.94
CA LEU A 464 -26.42 -20.17 -23.70
C LEU A 464 -26.91 -20.84 -25.00
N ASN A 465 -27.47 -20.06 -25.93
CA ASN A 465 -28.00 -20.59 -27.19
C ASN A 465 -26.88 -21.20 -28.05
N HIS A 466 -25.74 -20.51 -28.14
CA HIS A 466 -24.58 -21.04 -28.85
C HIS A 466 -23.98 -22.25 -28.15
N LEU A 467 -23.95 -22.26 -26.80
CA LEU A 467 -23.53 -23.43 -26.07
C LEU A 467 -24.42 -24.65 -26.37
N GLU A 468 -25.75 -24.50 -26.30
CA GLU A 468 -26.69 -25.58 -26.63
C GLU A 468 -26.51 -26.07 -28.07
N PHE A 469 -26.27 -25.16 -29.02
CA PHE A 469 -25.94 -25.53 -30.40
C PHE A 469 -24.69 -26.40 -30.49
N LEU A 470 -23.58 -26.02 -29.84
CA LEU A 470 -22.34 -26.80 -29.84
C LEU A 470 -22.53 -28.18 -29.20
N LEU A 471 -23.22 -28.23 -28.06
CA LEU A 471 -23.52 -29.47 -27.35
C LEU A 471 -24.33 -30.44 -28.21
N ASN A 472 -25.34 -29.95 -28.93
CA ASN A 472 -26.15 -30.76 -29.83
C ASN A 472 -25.38 -31.20 -31.08
N LYS A 473 -24.57 -30.31 -31.66
CA LYS A 473 -23.80 -30.59 -32.88
C LYS A 473 -22.74 -31.68 -32.66
N TYR A 474 -22.07 -31.68 -31.51
CA TYR A 474 -20.97 -32.60 -31.19
C TYR A 474 -21.34 -33.58 -30.06
N LYS A 475 -22.61 -33.99 -30.05
CA LYS A 475 -23.17 -34.86 -29.00
C LYS A 475 -22.36 -36.15 -28.88
N GLY A 476 -21.89 -36.44 -27.66
CA GLY A 476 -21.08 -37.63 -27.37
C GLY A 476 -19.59 -37.51 -27.69
N GLU A 477 -19.14 -36.40 -28.28
CA GLU A 477 -17.72 -36.17 -28.61
C GLU A 477 -17.00 -35.22 -27.64
N ILE A 478 -17.75 -34.51 -26.79
CA ILE A 478 -17.24 -33.48 -25.87
C ILE A 478 -16.90 -34.09 -24.52
N ALA A 479 -15.64 -33.97 -24.11
CA ALA A 479 -15.14 -34.41 -22.81
C ALA A 479 -15.52 -33.44 -21.69
N CYS A 480 -15.30 -32.15 -21.92
CA CYS A 480 -15.53 -31.12 -20.92
C CYS A 480 -15.87 -29.76 -21.53
N LEU A 481 -16.50 -28.94 -20.69
CA LEU A 481 -16.53 -27.49 -20.82
C LEU A 481 -15.63 -26.91 -19.74
N ILE A 482 -14.60 -26.15 -20.14
CA ILE A 482 -13.78 -25.36 -19.24
C ILE A 482 -14.14 -23.88 -19.37
N MET A 483 -14.34 -23.20 -18.25
CA MET A 483 -14.69 -21.77 -18.25
C MET A 483 -14.14 -21.01 -17.06
N GLU A 484 -13.82 -19.73 -17.26
CA GLU A 484 -13.71 -18.78 -16.14
C GLU A 484 -15.15 -18.57 -15.63
N PRO A 485 -15.47 -18.91 -14.36
CA PRO A 485 -16.85 -18.87 -13.86
C PRO A 485 -17.37 -17.44 -13.72
N VAL A 486 -16.48 -16.45 -13.59
CA VAL A 486 -16.81 -15.03 -13.72
C VAL A 486 -15.53 -14.24 -14.01
N GLY A 487 -15.65 -13.24 -14.89
CA GLY A 487 -14.58 -12.28 -15.18
C GLY A 487 -14.99 -10.88 -14.73
N ALA A 488 -15.16 -9.95 -15.68
CA ALA A 488 -15.76 -8.64 -15.40
C ALA A 488 -17.28 -8.62 -15.63
N ILE A 489 -17.76 -9.44 -16.56
CA ILE A 489 -19.18 -9.56 -16.90
C ILE A 489 -19.85 -10.51 -15.92
N LYS A 490 -20.99 -10.10 -15.34
CA LYS A 490 -21.76 -10.89 -14.39
C LYS A 490 -22.52 -12.00 -15.10
N PRO A 491 -22.69 -13.20 -14.50
CA PRO A 491 -23.58 -14.21 -15.07
C PRO A 491 -25.03 -13.72 -15.07
N GLU A 492 -25.71 -13.87 -16.20
CA GLU A 492 -27.09 -13.42 -16.38
C GLU A 492 -28.09 -14.56 -16.24
N ASN A 493 -29.29 -14.28 -15.73
CA ASN A 493 -30.45 -15.20 -15.84
C ASN A 493 -30.16 -16.65 -15.41
N GLY A 494 -29.36 -16.86 -14.37
CA GLY A 494 -28.95 -18.18 -13.88
C GLY A 494 -28.03 -18.94 -14.85
N TYR A 495 -27.16 -18.23 -15.57
CA TYR A 495 -26.29 -18.81 -16.60
C TYR A 495 -25.45 -19.98 -16.08
N LEU A 496 -24.78 -19.83 -14.94
CA LEU A 496 -23.89 -20.87 -14.39
C LEU A 496 -24.66 -22.14 -14.00
N GLU A 497 -25.84 -21.98 -13.39
CA GLU A 497 -26.75 -23.07 -13.04
C GLU A 497 -27.21 -23.83 -14.29
N LYS A 498 -27.54 -23.09 -15.36
CA LYS A 498 -27.95 -23.67 -16.65
C LYS A 498 -26.79 -24.41 -17.33
N VAL A 499 -25.58 -23.84 -17.33
CA VAL A 499 -24.37 -24.50 -17.84
C VAL A 499 -24.09 -25.80 -17.07
N ARG A 500 -24.17 -25.77 -15.74
CA ARG A 500 -24.00 -26.96 -14.90
C ARG A 500 -25.03 -28.03 -15.24
N LYS A 501 -26.31 -27.66 -15.36
CA LYS A 501 -27.37 -28.59 -15.75
C LYS A 501 -27.10 -29.22 -17.11
N LEU A 502 -26.82 -28.42 -18.14
CA LEU A 502 -26.57 -28.90 -19.50
C LEU A 502 -25.37 -29.85 -19.60
N THR A 503 -24.27 -29.52 -18.91
CA THR A 503 -23.07 -30.38 -18.89
C THR A 503 -23.37 -31.71 -18.21
N GLN A 504 -24.07 -31.70 -17.07
CA GLN A 504 -24.43 -32.90 -16.32
C GLN A 504 -25.36 -33.82 -17.14
N GLU A 505 -26.40 -33.28 -17.79
CA GLU A 505 -27.35 -34.05 -18.60
C GLU A 505 -26.69 -34.79 -19.77
N GLN A 506 -25.53 -34.34 -20.24
CA GLN A 506 -24.80 -34.91 -21.38
C GLN A 506 -23.54 -35.70 -20.98
N GLY A 507 -23.30 -35.85 -19.67
CA GLY A 507 -22.09 -36.50 -19.15
C GLY A 507 -20.82 -35.79 -19.61
N ILE A 508 -20.85 -34.46 -19.67
CA ILE A 508 -19.71 -33.59 -19.99
C ILE A 508 -19.21 -33.03 -18.66
N LEU A 509 -17.90 -33.10 -18.42
CA LEU A 509 -17.36 -32.53 -17.19
C LEU A 509 -17.37 -31.00 -17.26
N LEU A 510 -17.88 -30.36 -16.21
CA LEU A 510 -17.73 -28.92 -16.03
C LEU A 510 -16.44 -28.64 -15.26
N ILE A 511 -15.59 -27.81 -15.84
CA ILE A 511 -14.33 -27.38 -15.23
C ILE A 511 -14.40 -25.88 -15.00
N PHE A 512 -14.29 -25.45 -13.73
CA PHE A 512 -14.09 -24.03 -13.44
C PHE A 512 -12.60 -23.70 -13.40
N ASP A 513 -12.20 -22.76 -14.25
CA ASP A 513 -10.93 -22.06 -14.16
C ASP A 513 -11.05 -20.95 -13.12
N GLU A 514 -10.69 -21.27 -11.88
CA GLU A 514 -10.76 -20.39 -10.73
C GLU A 514 -9.42 -19.69 -10.46
N LEU A 515 -8.57 -19.51 -11.48
CA LEU A 515 -7.27 -18.89 -11.33
C LEU A 515 -7.34 -17.43 -10.88
N PHE A 516 -8.48 -16.75 -11.04
CA PHE A 516 -8.73 -15.40 -10.52
C PHE A 516 -9.71 -15.38 -9.35
N THR A 517 -10.75 -16.21 -9.41
CA THR A 517 -11.88 -16.17 -8.47
C THR A 517 -11.63 -16.98 -7.20
N GLY A 518 -10.83 -18.04 -7.31
CA GLY A 518 -10.53 -18.95 -6.22
C GLY A 518 -9.84 -18.26 -5.05
N PHE A 519 -10.33 -18.52 -3.83
CA PHE A 519 -9.91 -17.88 -2.58
C PHE A 519 -10.05 -16.35 -2.55
N ARG A 520 -10.57 -15.72 -3.62
CA ARG A 520 -10.75 -14.26 -3.74
C ARG A 520 -12.20 -13.82 -3.63
N TRP A 521 -13.14 -14.53 -4.25
CA TRP A 521 -14.58 -14.24 -4.12
C TRP A 521 -15.14 -14.73 -2.78
N SER A 522 -14.65 -15.89 -2.35
CA SER A 522 -14.89 -16.52 -1.05
C SER A 522 -13.77 -17.53 -0.79
N MET A 523 -13.81 -18.26 0.31
CA MET A 523 -12.84 -19.32 0.63
C MET A 523 -12.84 -20.42 -0.45
N GLY A 524 -14.01 -20.91 -0.84
CA GLY A 524 -14.23 -21.91 -1.88
C GLY A 524 -14.26 -21.36 -3.31
N GLY A 525 -14.13 -20.05 -3.51
CA GLY A 525 -14.13 -19.41 -4.83
C GLY A 525 -15.53 -19.14 -5.40
N ALA A 526 -15.60 -18.91 -6.70
CA ALA A 526 -16.84 -18.62 -7.42
C ALA A 526 -17.87 -19.75 -7.27
N GLN A 527 -17.45 -21.01 -7.21
CA GLN A 527 -18.37 -22.12 -7.01
C GLN A 527 -19.15 -22.03 -5.68
N GLU A 528 -18.51 -21.57 -4.59
CA GLU A 528 -19.20 -21.31 -3.33
C GLU A 528 -20.03 -20.03 -3.43
N TYR A 529 -19.44 -18.96 -3.96
CA TYR A 529 -20.11 -17.65 -4.08
C TYR A 529 -21.41 -17.69 -4.88
N PHE A 530 -21.44 -18.44 -5.99
CA PHE A 530 -22.62 -18.62 -6.85
C PHE A 530 -23.41 -19.89 -6.53
N ASN A 531 -22.95 -20.72 -5.59
CA ASN A 531 -23.56 -22.00 -5.26
C ASN A 531 -23.73 -22.92 -6.49
N VAL A 532 -22.69 -23.00 -7.34
CA VAL A 532 -22.63 -23.87 -8.51
C VAL A 532 -21.34 -24.68 -8.48
N THR A 533 -21.46 -25.98 -8.18
CA THR A 533 -20.29 -26.87 -8.01
C THR A 533 -19.87 -27.52 -9.35
N PRO A 534 -18.63 -27.30 -9.83
CA PRO A 534 -18.10 -27.97 -11.00
C PRO A 534 -17.66 -29.40 -10.68
N ASP A 535 -17.25 -30.15 -11.70
CA ASP A 535 -16.68 -31.49 -11.55
C ASP A 535 -15.19 -31.44 -11.17
N LEU A 536 -14.46 -30.50 -11.80
CA LEU A 536 -13.08 -30.16 -11.49
C LEU A 536 -12.95 -28.63 -11.37
N ALA A 537 -11.98 -28.18 -10.58
CA ALA A 537 -11.63 -26.77 -10.51
C ALA A 537 -10.10 -26.59 -10.54
N CYS A 538 -9.67 -25.49 -11.16
CA CYS A 538 -8.26 -25.11 -11.29
C CYS A 538 -8.00 -23.86 -10.46
N PHE A 539 -6.99 -23.89 -9.60
CA PHE A 539 -6.63 -22.79 -8.70
C PHE A 539 -5.17 -22.39 -8.87
N GLY A 540 -4.85 -21.20 -8.37
CA GLY A 540 -3.51 -20.60 -8.38
C GLY A 540 -3.59 -19.18 -7.82
N LYS A 541 -2.60 -18.34 -8.14
CA LYS A 541 -2.58 -16.93 -7.73
C LYS A 541 -2.79 -16.73 -6.22
N ALA A 542 -4.00 -16.35 -5.82
CA ALA A 542 -4.36 -15.97 -4.46
C ALA A 542 -4.11 -17.08 -3.43
N ILE A 543 -4.12 -18.35 -3.87
CA ILE A 543 -3.97 -19.51 -2.97
C ILE A 543 -2.63 -19.55 -2.22
N ALA A 544 -1.60 -18.83 -2.67
CA ALA A 544 -0.27 -18.83 -2.09
C ALA A 544 0.36 -17.43 -1.99
N ASN A 545 -0.46 -16.37 -2.04
CA ASN A 545 -0.08 -14.97 -1.89
C ASN A 545 1.26 -14.57 -2.55
N GLY A 546 1.46 -14.94 -3.82
CA GLY A 546 2.66 -14.58 -4.59
C GLY A 546 3.65 -15.70 -4.86
N MET A 547 3.59 -16.82 -4.12
CA MET A 547 4.45 -17.97 -4.36
C MET A 547 3.93 -18.83 -5.53
N PRO A 548 4.80 -19.45 -6.37
CA PRO A 548 4.38 -20.28 -7.49
C PRO A 548 3.64 -21.54 -7.03
N LEU A 549 2.32 -21.49 -7.05
CA LEU A 549 1.47 -22.63 -6.78
C LEU A 549 0.21 -22.57 -7.64
N SER A 550 -0.16 -23.74 -8.15
CA SER A 550 -1.47 -24.00 -8.70
C SER A 550 -1.95 -25.36 -8.20
N CYS A 551 -3.23 -25.66 -8.39
CA CYS A 551 -3.70 -27.03 -8.24
C CYS A 551 -4.91 -27.30 -9.13
N VAL A 552 -5.08 -28.58 -9.47
CA VAL A 552 -6.35 -29.13 -9.92
C VAL A 552 -6.96 -29.91 -8.76
N CYS A 553 -8.25 -29.71 -8.53
CA CYS A 553 -9.01 -30.47 -7.54
C CYS A 553 -10.38 -30.83 -8.09
N GLY A 554 -11.03 -31.79 -7.44
CA GLY A 554 -12.38 -32.20 -7.79
C GLY A 554 -12.75 -33.52 -7.14
N LYS A 555 -13.82 -34.12 -7.64
CA LYS A 555 -14.33 -35.41 -7.13
C LYS A 555 -13.31 -36.53 -7.34
N ARG A 556 -13.27 -37.47 -6.39
CA ARG A 556 -12.37 -38.62 -6.38
C ARG A 556 -12.46 -39.44 -7.65
N GLU A 557 -13.66 -39.67 -8.18
CA GLU A 557 -13.87 -40.46 -9.40
C GLU A 557 -13.12 -39.92 -10.64
N TYR A 558 -12.90 -38.61 -10.71
CA TYR A 558 -12.14 -37.96 -11.79
C TYR A 558 -10.65 -37.89 -11.46
N MET A 559 -10.33 -37.63 -10.19
CA MET A 559 -8.95 -37.48 -9.71
C MET A 559 -8.20 -38.82 -9.67
N ASP A 560 -8.88 -39.94 -9.42
CA ASP A 560 -8.29 -41.28 -9.43
C ASP A 560 -7.76 -41.68 -10.82
N GLN A 561 -8.11 -40.96 -11.90
CA GLN A 561 -7.54 -41.16 -13.25
C GLN A 561 -6.04 -40.85 -13.33
N PHE A 562 -5.41 -40.28 -12.29
CA PHE A 562 -3.95 -40.11 -12.24
C PHE A 562 -3.16 -41.44 -12.29
N ASP A 563 -3.82 -42.58 -12.09
CA ASP A 563 -3.24 -43.91 -12.33
C ASP A 563 -2.85 -44.13 -13.80
N ARG A 564 -3.56 -43.48 -14.73
CA ARG A 564 -3.40 -43.59 -16.19
C ARG A 564 -2.96 -42.26 -16.82
N VAL A 565 -3.32 -41.13 -16.22
CA VAL A 565 -2.97 -39.78 -16.69
C VAL A 565 -1.62 -39.37 -16.12
N PHE A 566 -0.60 -39.31 -16.98
CA PHE A 566 0.72 -38.87 -16.56
C PHE A 566 0.74 -37.37 -16.24
N TYR A 567 0.97 -37.02 -14.97
CA TYR A 567 1.27 -35.67 -14.53
C TYR A 567 2.29 -35.71 -13.37
N SER A 568 3.51 -35.32 -13.71
CA SER A 568 4.67 -35.35 -12.81
C SER A 568 5.64 -34.24 -13.20
N GLY A 569 6.39 -33.74 -12.23
CA GLY A 569 7.41 -32.73 -12.42
C GLY A 569 8.23 -32.56 -11.16
N THR A 570 9.52 -32.26 -11.33
CA THR A 570 10.48 -32.20 -10.22
C THR A 570 10.04 -31.25 -9.12
N TYR A 571 9.49 -30.08 -9.47
CA TYR A 571 9.20 -29.03 -8.51
C TYR A 571 7.75 -29.01 -8.01
N LEU A 572 6.85 -29.87 -8.49
CA LEU A 572 5.40 -29.72 -8.23
C LEU A 572 5.07 -29.70 -6.72
N ALA A 573 5.81 -30.48 -5.93
CA ALA A 573 5.66 -30.60 -4.49
C ALA A 573 6.79 -29.92 -3.69
N GLU A 574 7.38 -28.83 -4.23
CA GLU A 574 8.23 -27.97 -3.42
C GLU A 574 7.50 -27.59 -2.12
N THR A 575 8.24 -27.35 -1.04
CA THR A 575 7.61 -27.12 0.26
C THR A 575 7.39 -25.65 0.58
N LEU A 576 8.09 -24.73 -0.09
CA LEU A 576 8.00 -23.30 0.19
C LEU A 576 6.64 -22.70 -0.21
N SER A 577 6.13 -23.02 -1.39
CA SER A 577 4.82 -22.50 -1.82
C SER A 577 3.67 -23.20 -1.11
N LEU A 578 3.85 -24.46 -0.69
CA LEU A 578 2.89 -25.15 0.17
C LEU A 578 2.82 -24.50 1.56
N ALA A 579 3.95 -24.13 2.15
CA ALA A 579 3.98 -23.37 3.41
C ALA A 579 3.32 -21.99 3.26
N ALA A 580 3.60 -21.29 2.16
CA ALA A 580 2.96 -20.01 1.85
C ALA A 580 1.44 -20.16 1.68
N SER A 581 0.99 -21.25 1.05
CA SER A 581 -0.43 -21.52 0.84
C SER A 581 -1.17 -21.79 2.14
N ILE A 582 -0.60 -22.61 3.02
CA ILE A 582 -1.14 -22.86 4.37
C ILE A 582 -1.31 -21.53 5.12
N ALA A 583 -0.25 -20.75 5.24
CA ALA A 583 -0.28 -19.46 5.95
C ALA A 583 -1.28 -18.47 5.32
N THR A 584 -1.38 -18.47 3.99
CA THR A 584 -2.35 -17.63 3.28
C THR A 584 -3.78 -18.02 3.63
N ILE A 585 -4.12 -19.31 3.54
CA ILE A 585 -5.48 -19.81 3.80
C ILE A 585 -5.86 -19.58 5.28
N GLU A 586 -4.96 -19.87 6.22
CA GLU A 586 -5.17 -19.61 7.65
C GLU A 586 -5.42 -18.13 7.95
N LYS A 587 -4.72 -17.22 7.27
CA LYS A 587 -4.92 -15.79 7.42
C LYS A 587 -6.25 -15.33 6.81
N LEU A 588 -6.62 -15.87 5.64
CA LEU A 588 -7.93 -15.61 5.03
C LEU A 588 -9.09 -15.98 5.97
N GLN A 589 -8.97 -17.10 6.69
CA GLN A 589 -9.97 -17.53 7.68
C GLN A 589 -10.09 -16.59 8.89
N SER A 590 -8.97 -16.05 9.37
CA SER A 590 -8.90 -15.36 10.67
C SER A 590 -9.05 -13.83 10.62
N HIS A 591 -8.88 -13.21 9.44
CA HIS A 591 -8.77 -11.74 9.32
C HIS A 591 -9.88 -11.06 8.50
N HIS A 592 -11.04 -11.71 8.32
CA HIS A 592 -12.19 -11.14 7.59
C HIS A 592 -11.82 -10.55 6.20
N VAL A 593 -10.86 -11.17 5.51
CA VAL A 593 -10.22 -10.59 4.32
C VAL A 593 -11.22 -10.33 3.19
N HIS A 594 -12.11 -11.28 2.92
CA HIS A 594 -13.14 -11.13 1.87
C HIS A 594 -14.13 -10.00 2.18
N GLU A 595 -14.44 -9.77 3.46
CA GLU A 595 -15.33 -8.70 3.88
C GLU A 595 -14.67 -7.34 3.67
N HIS A 596 -13.42 -7.18 4.10
CA HIS A 596 -12.62 -5.99 3.87
C HIS A 596 -12.52 -5.64 2.38
N ILE A 597 -12.12 -6.61 1.56
CA ILE A 597 -12.02 -6.45 0.09
C ILE A 597 -13.36 -6.04 -0.51
N ARG A 598 -14.46 -6.67 -0.07
CA ARG A 598 -15.81 -6.38 -0.58
C ARG A 598 -16.27 -4.98 -0.21
N GLN A 599 -16.09 -4.56 1.04
CA GLN A 599 -16.51 -3.23 1.49
C GLN A 599 -15.70 -2.14 0.77
N LEU A 600 -14.37 -2.28 0.73
CA LEU A 600 -13.48 -1.29 0.15
C LEU A 600 -13.59 -1.24 -1.38
N GLY A 601 -13.73 -2.39 -2.04
CA GLY A 601 -13.95 -2.47 -3.48
C GLY A 601 -15.28 -1.88 -3.91
N GLN A 602 -16.36 -2.10 -3.15
CA GLN A 602 -17.66 -1.49 -3.42
C GLN A 602 -17.59 0.03 -3.26
N TYR A 603 -16.95 0.50 -2.18
CA TYR A 603 -16.71 1.92 -1.95
C TYR A 603 -15.96 2.59 -3.12
N LEU A 604 -14.88 1.96 -3.62
CA LEU A 604 -14.16 2.43 -4.80
C LEU A 604 -15.08 2.52 -6.02
N MET A 605 -15.86 1.46 -6.30
CA MET A 605 -16.75 1.42 -7.47
C MET A 605 -17.82 2.50 -7.43
N ASP A 606 -18.46 2.70 -6.28
CA ASP A 606 -19.53 3.69 -6.11
C ASP A 606 -19.00 5.11 -6.27
N LYS A 607 -17.85 5.41 -5.65
CA LYS A 607 -17.22 6.73 -5.74
C LYS A 607 -16.68 7.00 -7.14
N PHE A 608 -16.04 6.03 -7.78
CA PHE A 608 -15.59 6.15 -9.17
C PHE A 608 -16.74 6.46 -10.11
N SER A 609 -17.86 5.74 -9.97
CA SER A 609 -19.08 6.01 -10.75
C SER A 609 -19.57 7.43 -10.54
N GLY A 610 -19.60 7.91 -9.28
CA GLY A 610 -19.94 9.30 -8.97
C GLY A 610 -19.01 10.34 -9.61
N LEU A 611 -17.72 10.03 -9.81
CA LEU A 611 -16.78 10.91 -10.50
C LEU A 611 -17.02 10.96 -12.01
N VAL A 612 -17.32 9.81 -12.63
CA VAL A 612 -17.74 9.74 -14.04
C VAL A 612 -18.96 10.63 -14.28
N GLU A 613 -19.94 10.58 -13.37
CA GLU A 613 -21.12 11.44 -13.38
C GLU A 613 -20.79 12.92 -13.25
N LYS A 614 -19.99 13.26 -12.22
CA LYS A 614 -19.57 14.63 -11.92
C LYS A 614 -18.90 15.31 -13.12
N HIS A 615 -18.11 14.57 -13.88
CA HIS A 615 -17.33 15.08 -15.01
C HIS A 615 -18.00 14.90 -16.38
N GLY A 616 -19.17 14.24 -16.43
CA GLY A 616 -19.94 14.04 -17.66
C GLY A 616 -19.30 13.08 -18.66
N LEU A 617 -18.57 12.06 -18.19
CA LEU A 617 -17.73 11.16 -19.02
C LEU A 617 -18.36 9.77 -19.26
N ARG A 618 -19.69 9.65 -19.21
CA ARG A 618 -20.40 8.35 -19.30
C ARG A 618 -20.16 7.61 -20.62
N GLU A 619 -19.87 8.33 -21.70
CA GLU A 619 -19.65 7.74 -23.02
C GLU A 619 -18.22 7.18 -23.15
N GLU A 620 -17.26 7.79 -22.47
CA GLU A 620 -15.84 7.46 -22.56
C GLU A 620 -15.35 6.52 -21.44
N VAL A 621 -15.92 6.63 -20.24
CA VAL A 621 -15.42 5.98 -19.02
C VAL A 621 -16.57 5.36 -18.23
N SER A 622 -16.40 4.09 -17.85
CA SER A 622 -17.30 3.44 -16.88
C SER A 622 -16.55 2.41 -16.03
N ILE A 623 -17.20 1.91 -14.98
CA ILE A 623 -16.65 0.86 -14.12
C ILE A 623 -17.64 -0.29 -13.99
N ILE A 624 -17.15 -1.52 -14.16
CA ILE A 624 -17.94 -2.75 -14.12
C ILE A 624 -17.24 -3.82 -13.27
N GLY A 625 -17.88 -4.97 -13.09
CA GLY A 625 -17.33 -6.09 -12.33
C GLY A 625 -17.87 -6.19 -10.91
N TYR A 626 -16.97 -6.58 -10.00
CA TYR A 626 -17.27 -6.87 -8.60
C TYR A 626 -16.31 -6.12 -7.68
N PRO A 627 -16.66 -5.93 -6.40
CA PRO A 627 -15.74 -5.36 -5.42
C PRO A 627 -14.37 -6.07 -5.35
N PHE A 628 -14.33 -7.37 -5.60
CA PHE A 628 -13.09 -8.18 -5.59
C PHE A 628 -12.19 -7.94 -6.80
N LYS A 629 -12.77 -7.50 -7.91
CA LYS A 629 -12.14 -7.19 -9.20
C LYS A 629 -13.07 -6.27 -10.00
N SER A 630 -12.80 -4.98 -9.96
CA SER A 630 -13.50 -4.00 -10.81
C SER A 630 -12.67 -3.69 -12.05
N VAL A 631 -13.32 -3.44 -13.18
CA VAL A 631 -12.66 -3.09 -14.44
C VAL A 631 -13.12 -1.71 -14.86
N VAL A 632 -12.16 -0.83 -15.17
CA VAL A 632 -12.45 0.46 -15.77
C VAL A 632 -12.54 0.26 -17.27
N ASN A 633 -13.74 0.43 -17.81
CA ASN A 633 -13.98 0.42 -19.24
C ASN A 633 -13.65 1.80 -19.80
N LEU A 634 -12.84 1.82 -20.86
CA LEU A 634 -12.41 3.03 -21.56
C LEU A 634 -12.79 2.86 -23.03
N ALA A 635 -13.79 3.60 -23.48
CA ALA A 635 -14.39 3.43 -24.79
C ALA A 635 -13.59 4.13 -25.90
N ASP A 636 -13.88 3.72 -27.14
CA ASP A 636 -13.42 4.45 -28.33
C ASP A 636 -14.16 5.81 -28.38
N GLY A 637 -13.43 6.89 -28.60
CA GLY A 637 -14.00 8.22 -28.82
C GLY A 637 -14.09 8.54 -30.32
N LYS A 638 -14.58 9.74 -30.63
CA LYS A 638 -14.64 10.23 -32.01
C LYS A 638 -13.27 10.32 -32.68
N ASP A 639 -12.27 10.82 -31.95
CA ASP A 639 -10.95 11.20 -32.47
C ASP A 639 -9.77 10.43 -31.80
N PHE A 640 -10.09 9.42 -30.97
CA PHE A 640 -9.10 8.58 -30.28
C PHE A 640 -9.65 7.16 -30.05
N THR A 641 -8.73 6.21 -29.92
CA THR A 641 -9.04 4.81 -29.60
C THR A 641 -9.04 4.56 -28.09
N SER A 642 -9.75 3.52 -27.67
CA SER A 642 -9.71 2.96 -26.30
C SER A 642 -8.28 2.66 -25.81
N SER A 643 -7.38 2.25 -26.71
CA SER A 643 -5.97 2.02 -26.37
C SER A 643 -5.20 3.33 -26.13
N GLU A 644 -5.47 4.38 -26.90
CA GLU A 644 -4.92 5.72 -26.66
C GLU A 644 -5.47 6.30 -25.35
N LEU A 645 -6.77 6.18 -25.08
CA LEU A 645 -7.38 6.65 -23.83
C LEU A 645 -6.81 5.88 -22.61
N LYS A 646 -6.68 4.55 -22.71
CA LYS A 646 -6.07 3.74 -21.65
C LYS A 646 -4.60 4.09 -21.43
N THR A 647 -3.85 4.37 -22.50
CA THR A 647 -2.44 4.83 -22.40
C THR A 647 -2.38 6.16 -21.64
N TRP A 648 -3.26 7.11 -21.98
CA TRP A 648 -3.31 8.41 -21.32
C TRP A 648 -3.71 8.29 -19.85
N PHE A 649 -4.75 7.51 -19.54
CA PHE A 649 -5.20 7.26 -18.16
C PHE A 649 -4.09 6.61 -17.32
N GLN A 650 -3.38 5.63 -17.88
CA GLN A 650 -2.22 4.98 -17.25
C GLN A 650 -1.10 5.98 -16.94
N GLN A 651 -0.74 6.82 -17.91
CA GLN A 651 0.26 7.87 -17.75
C GLN A 651 -0.11 8.85 -16.64
N GLU A 652 -1.35 9.36 -16.65
CA GLU A 652 -1.78 10.38 -15.70
C GLU A 652 -1.93 9.84 -14.27
N CYS A 653 -2.31 8.57 -14.13
CA CYS A 653 -2.28 7.86 -12.85
C CYS A 653 -0.83 7.69 -12.34
N ALA A 654 0.08 7.25 -13.21
CA ALA A 654 1.48 7.02 -12.83
C ALA A 654 2.14 8.32 -12.36
N LYS A 655 1.91 9.46 -13.04
CA LYS A 655 2.41 10.79 -12.62
C LYS A 655 1.96 11.19 -11.21
N ARG A 656 0.90 10.57 -10.70
CA ARG A 656 0.28 10.87 -9.41
C ARG A 656 0.41 9.71 -8.43
N GLY A 657 1.27 8.73 -8.71
CA GLY A 657 1.56 7.67 -7.75
C GLY A 657 0.53 6.54 -7.70
N VAL A 658 -0.24 6.33 -8.76
CA VAL A 658 -1.15 5.17 -8.89
C VAL A 658 -0.71 4.33 -10.08
N LEU A 659 -0.40 3.05 -9.84
CA LEU A 659 -0.05 2.10 -10.90
C LEU A 659 -1.33 1.48 -11.47
N PHE A 660 -1.81 2.05 -12.57
CA PHE A 660 -3.06 1.66 -13.21
C PHE A 660 -2.85 0.63 -14.33
N ILE A 661 -3.60 -0.48 -14.30
CA ILE A 661 -3.56 -1.54 -15.34
C ILE A 661 -4.89 -1.68 -16.12
N GLY A 662 -5.93 -0.94 -15.72
CA GLY A 662 -7.29 -1.05 -16.27
C GLY A 662 -8.29 -1.78 -15.38
N TYR A 663 -7.85 -2.31 -14.24
CA TYR A 663 -8.71 -2.96 -13.25
C TYR A 663 -8.13 -2.78 -11.85
N HIS A 664 -8.98 -3.03 -10.84
CA HIS A 664 -8.58 -2.99 -9.43
C HIS A 664 -8.72 -4.35 -8.77
N LEU A 665 -7.63 -4.86 -8.23
CA LEU A 665 -7.62 -6.03 -7.35
C LEU A 665 -7.30 -5.58 -5.93
N ILE A 666 -8.34 -5.26 -5.17
CA ILE A 666 -8.20 -4.90 -3.76
C ILE A 666 -7.62 -6.10 -2.99
N SER A 667 -6.70 -5.80 -2.08
CA SER A 667 -6.06 -6.75 -1.17
C SER A 667 -6.34 -6.36 0.28
N LEU A 668 -5.99 -7.24 1.23
CA LEU A 668 -6.06 -6.91 2.66
C LEU A 668 -5.25 -5.66 3.02
N ALA A 669 -4.11 -5.44 2.35
CA ALA A 669 -3.23 -4.32 2.62
C ALA A 669 -3.76 -2.95 2.14
N HIS A 670 -4.71 -2.93 1.21
CA HIS A 670 -5.35 -1.67 0.81
C HIS A 670 -6.21 -1.16 1.96
N THR A 671 -6.20 0.14 2.18
CA THR A 671 -7.03 0.80 3.21
C THR A 671 -7.94 1.83 2.55
N LYS A 672 -8.88 2.38 3.34
CA LYS A 672 -9.75 3.45 2.85
C LYS A 672 -8.94 4.65 2.37
N GLU A 673 -7.83 4.96 3.03
CA GLU A 673 -6.95 6.09 2.71
C GLU A 673 -6.27 5.90 1.34
N HIS A 674 -5.84 4.68 1.02
CA HIS A 674 -5.30 4.35 -0.30
C HIS A 674 -6.35 4.55 -1.40
N VAL A 675 -7.59 4.12 -1.13
CA VAL A 675 -8.70 4.27 -2.08
C VAL A 675 -9.13 5.74 -2.22
N ASP A 676 -9.22 6.49 -1.13
CA ASP A 676 -9.52 7.92 -1.16
C ASP A 676 -8.47 8.69 -1.96
N PHE A 677 -7.18 8.41 -1.76
CA PHE A 677 -6.10 9.00 -2.57
C PHE A 677 -6.26 8.67 -4.06
N THR A 678 -6.59 7.41 -4.36
CA THR A 678 -6.80 6.97 -5.75
C THR A 678 -8.00 7.67 -6.38
N LEU A 679 -9.07 7.88 -5.62
CA LEU A 679 -10.26 8.61 -6.05
C LEU A 679 -9.96 10.10 -6.26
N ASP A 680 -9.12 10.73 -5.43
CA ASP A 680 -8.63 12.10 -5.64
C ASP A 680 -7.84 12.20 -6.97
N VAL A 681 -6.99 11.20 -7.26
CA VAL A 681 -6.28 11.11 -8.54
C VAL A 681 -7.26 10.96 -9.71
N TYR A 682 -8.26 10.08 -9.58
CA TYR A 682 -9.29 9.90 -10.60
C TYR A 682 -10.12 11.16 -10.83
N ASP A 683 -10.48 11.90 -9.78
CA ASP A 683 -11.20 13.16 -9.89
C ASP A 683 -10.38 14.20 -10.68
N GLU A 684 -9.08 14.32 -10.37
CA GLU A 684 -8.18 15.24 -11.05
C GLU A 684 -8.01 14.90 -12.54
N ILE A 685 -7.74 13.62 -12.86
CA ILE A 685 -7.51 13.22 -14.26
C ILE A 685 -8.80 13.24 -15.07
N MET A 686 -9.96 12.89 -14.49
CA MET A 686 -11.25 12.99 -15.19
C MET A 686 -11.60 14.45 -15.48
N GLY A 687 -11.38 15.36 -14.52
CA GLY A 687 -11.56 16.80 -14.76
C GLY A 687 -10.65 17.31 -15.88
N ASN A 688 -9.39 16.87 -15.91
CA ASN A 688 -8.49 17.17 -17.01
C ASN A 688 -9.02 16.60 -18.34
N LEU A 689 -9.48 15.35 -18.37
CA LEU A 689 -10.02 14.72 -19.59
C LEU A 689 -11.18 15.54 -20.16
N THR A 690 -12.14 15.93 -19.33
CA THR A 690 -13.29 16.78 -19.72
C THR A 690 -12.82 18.09 -20.36
N VAL A 691 -11.82 18.76 -19.76
CA VAL A 691 -11.24 19.98 -20.34
C VAL A 691 -10.62 19.71 -21.72
N HIS A 692 -9.82 18.64 -21.87
CA HIS A 692 -9.19 18.30 -23.15
C HIS A 692 -10.22 17.99 -24.24
N LEU A 693 -11.25 17.19 -23.92
CA LEU A 693 -12.32 16.84 -24.86
C LEU A 693 -13.13 18.09 -25.27
N SER A 694 -13.48 18.97 -24.33
CA SER A 694 -14.20 20.22 -24.62
C SER A 694 -13.43 21.20 -25.51
N GLN A 695 -12.09 21.14 -25.46
CA GLN A 695 -11.20 21.95 -26.31
C GLN A 695 -10.92 21.31 -27.68
N GLY A 696 -11.50 20.12 -27.96
CA GLY A 696 -11.25 19.36 -29.19
C GLY A 696 -9.80 18.87 -29.32
N LYS A 697 -9.07 18.73 -28.22
CA LYS A 697 -7.69 18.24 -28.25
C LYS A 697 -7.67 16.74 -28.53
N ASN A 698 -6.77 16.32 -29.40
CA ASN A 698 -6.57 14.90 -29.67
C ASN A 698 -5.80 14.25 -28.50
N ILE A 699 -6.35 13.21 -27.88
CA ILE A 699 -5.71 12.47 -26.77
C ILE A 699 -4.32 11.98 -27.14
N ARG A 700 -4.11 11.60 -28.40
CA ARG A 700 -2.81 11.14 -28.92
C ARG A 700 -1.71 12.18 -28.77
N GLU A 701 -2.04 13.47 -28.88
CA GLU A 701 -1.08 14.58 -28.72
C GLU A 701 -0.68 14.80 -27.27
N LEU A 702 -1.42 14.24 -26.31
CA LEU A 702 -1.15 14.33 -24.87
C LEU A 702 -0.28 13.18 -24.34
N LEU A 703 0.00 12.19 -25.19
CA LEU A 703 0.80 11.02 -24.83
C LEU A 703 2.29 11.36 -24.84
N ALA A 704 2.97 11.08 -23.73
CA ALA A 704 4.42 11.22 -23.60
C ALA A 704 5.17 9.93 -23.99
N GLY A 705 4.44 8.82 -24.21
CA GLY A 705 5.01 7.50 -24.45
C GLY A 705 4.27 6.72 -25.54
N THR A 706 4.70 5.48 -25.76
CA THR A 706 4.13 4.61 -26.79
C THR A 706 2.72 4.12 -26.44
N VAL A 707 1.80 4.16 -27.40
CA VAL A 707 0.45 3.59 -27.24
C VAL A 707 0.54 2.09 -26.94
N ILE A 708 -0.16 1.64 -25.89
CA ILE A 708 -0.22 0.23 -25.53
C ILE A 708 -1.03 -0.58 -26.56
N THR A 709 -0.76 -1.88 -26.65
CA THR A 709 -1.42 -2.80 -27.58
C THR A 709 -1.93 -4.02 -26.83
N PRO A 710 -3.22 -4.41 -26.98
CA PRO A 710 -3.75 -5.61 -26.36
C PRO A 710 -2.91 -6.86 -26.68
N VAL A 711 -2.66 -7.70 -25.67
CA VAL A 711 -1.93 -8.97 -25.86
C VAL A 711 -2.69 -9.88 -26.82
N PHE A 712 -4.01 -9.93 -26.64
CA PHE A 712 -4.97 -10.60 -27.51
C PHE A 712 -6.02 -9.62 -28.01
N LYS A 713 -6.47 -9.79 -29.26
CA LYS A 713 -7.55 -9.02 -29.88
C LYS A 713 -8.91 -9.69 -29.69
N ASN A 714 -8.97 -11.03 -29.67
CA ASN A 714 -10.21 -11.81 -29.68
C ASN A 714 -10.16 -13.01 -28.72
N VAL A 715 -10.13 -12.77 -27.40
CA VAL A 715 -10.12 -13.84 -26.39
C VAL A 715 -11.17 -13.57 -25.30
N GLY A 716 -12.22 -14.40 -25.29
CA GLY A 716 -13.22 -14.47 -24.22
C GLY A 716 -13.94 -13.14 -23.93
N ASP A 717 -14.27 -12.93 -22.65
CA ASP A 717 -14.90 -11.73 -22.10
C ASP A 717 -14.01 -10.47 -22.18
N ARG A 718 -12.70 -10.64 -22.43
CA ARG A 718 -11.73 -9.55 -22.52
C ARG A 718 -11.86 -8.75 -23.83
N SER A 719 -12.62 -9.29 -24.77
CA SER A 719 -12.98 -8.68 -26.06
C SER A 719 -14.45 -8.24 -26.13
N SER A 720 -15.25 -8.46 -25.08
CA SER A 720 -16.70 -8.20 -25.07
C SER A 720 -17.10 -6.90 -24.37
N TYR A 721 -16.20 -5.94 -24.20
CA TYR A 721 -16.58 -4.58 -23.75
C TYR A 721 -17.21 -3.73 -24.86
N LYS A 722 -17.40 -4.34 -26.05
CA LYS A 722 -18.17 -3.79 -27.16
C LYS A 722 -19.54 -4.47 -27.17
N ASP A 723 -20.46 -3.92 -26.39
CA ASP A 723 -21.89 -3.96 -26.70
C ASP A 723 -22.41 -2.53 -26.68
#